data_AF-V5G339-F1
#
_entry.id   AF-V5G339-F1
#
_cell.length_a   1.000
_cell.length_b   1.000
_cell.length_c   1.000
_cell.angle_alpha   90.00
_cell.angle_beta   90.00
_cell.angle_gamma   90.00
#
_symmetry.space_group_name_H-M   'P 1'
#
loop_
_entity.id
_entity.type
_entity.pdbx_description
1 polymer ?
#
loop_
_entity_poly.entity_id
_entity_poly.type
_entity_poly.pdbx_seq_one_letter_code
_entity_poly.pdbx_strand_id
1 'polypeptide(L)'
;MLSWRSFVAFLAVPTTKETTSSIWINDDIRPLPPHRRTWGKYAYVSFWAINNLCLSNWQVGSSLVAAGLSVWQTMIAIIIGKIIISLVAVFNGYVGADWHIGFPVFSRNVWGIYGSYLMLLQRILLSLVWLAVQSWTGGLCVTAILASIFSGFQHLDNVFPESSHLTTKQFIGWVLYNVISIPIMYIPPEKTKRLLAAMNTVSFFTLLGMMIWTLSAANGAGPLLSQPTTLKGSTELGWSIVSGITSVIGSIAVGLTNQADYSRFARRPGDQVFGQWFSIMLFGTVMPLFGCLASSATMGIYGEAIWNPPNIALQWLDTDYNAKSRAGAFFAGVGLVICQLAINTVDNAFSTGMDMSGLFPKFINIRRGAYIGLIISIAMCPWELLASAATFIQVLSAYSVFLGPMCGIMITDYWIVRSRRLKLSDLYDPRPQGIYYYIYGVNWRSFIAWVVGFTPLLPGFVNAVNPKVTVPVGCTRLYDLAYPLGFAISAVLYVSICKLWPPVGVGEVDESDYFGTFTAEEATRLGVAPRDEIEGVEVFGMSKEVNMNGLHLLVAAFSLIDIAFSRSLLRGGGQGAKYVKSYPSTVQNGISHVKFVSSPGNNSGLYTGLDGPKLDIINNTVTQWWYFDAVSTDLASSFTVIFFTTSSVGFPFTLPNGSVTVAYIWATFPDGTVFSEYTSASFATVTTVGDGSSGSWGSTGFRWDGDPMMQKYIVTIESKSSDVNGTLQLDSIAPAHYPSGPVNDMERQSMEVAPHIGWTNAVPDSKGTVNFNIKGVNLQFEGSAYHDQNWADAPFETLVGSWYWGHGRLGNYSLVWFSLITPSHEHYVNSYVSFNGNVLCASNSSDYFNVSTMGRDTQYPPRKDDIPKGFSMEFDLGDAEGGVLAVNVTTKTVITEMPALYYRWIGSIEGRLSSQSEPLPSGPAVHDLFTLSE
;
A
#
# COMPACT_ATOMS: atom_id res chain seq x y z
N MET A 1 17.14 -25.17 8.57
CA MET A 1 16.10 -24.58 7.69
C MET A 1 15.96 -23.11 8.08
N LEU A 2 16.01 -22.17 7.12
CA LEU A 2 15.75 -20.75 7.41
C LEU A 2 14.30 -20.59 7.86
N SER A 3 14.05 -19.83 8.93
CA SER A 3 12.68 -19.51 9.35
C SER A 3 11.98 -18.71 8.25
N TRP A 4 10.65 -18.82 8.14
CA TRP A 4 9.84 -18.05 7.19
C TRP A 4 10.11 -16.53 7.29
N ARG A 5 10.28 -16.02 8.52
CA ARG A 5 10.65 -14.61 8.76
C ARG A 5 12.03 -14.26 8.20
N SER A 6 13.02 -15.15 8.35
CA SER A 6 14.37 -14.97 7.79
C SER A 6 14.37 -14.98 6.27
N PHE A 7 13.57 -15.84 5.64
CA PHE A 7 13.43 -15.88 4.18
C PHE A 7 12.86 -14.57 3.61
N VAL A 8 11.93 -13.96 4.33
CA VAL A 8 11.24 -12.75 3.86
C VAL A 8 12.07 -11.51 4.08
N ALA A 9 12.76 -11.43 5.22
CA ALA A 9 13.77 -10.40 5.47
C ALA A 9 14.87 -10.45 4.39
N PHE A 10 15.26 -11.65 3.94
CA PHE A 10 16.19 -11.82 2.82
C PHE A 10 15.63 -11.30 1.48
N LEU A 11 14.33 -11.46 1.24
CA LEU A 11 13.67 -10.94 0.03
C LEU A 11 13.45 -9.43 0.04
N ALA A 12 13.42 -8.77 1.20
CA ALA A 12 13.21 -7.33 1.29
C ALA A 12 14.34 -6.53 0.61
N VAL A 13 14.01 -5.35 0.08
CA VAL A 13 14.99 -4.39 -0.45
C VAL A 13 15.78 -3.83 0.74
N PRO A 14 17.14 -3.82 0.68
CA PRO A 14 17.97 -3.40 1.80
C PRO A 14 17.64 -1.99 2.30
N THR A 15 17.59 -1.81 3.62
CA THR A 15 17.50 -0.50 4.28
C THR A 15 18.88 -0.02 4.68
N THR A 16 19.19 1.25 4.43
CA THR A 16 20.42 1.91 4.93
C THR A 16 20.08 2.92 6.04
N LYS A 17 21.10 3.58 6.62
CA LYS A 17 20.88 4.69 7.57
C LYS A 17 20.12 5.87 6.97
N GLU A 18 20.17 6.04 5.65
CA GLU A 18 19.53 7.16 4.92
C GLU A 18 18.24 6.75 4.20
N THR A 19 17.99 5.44 4.07
CA THR A 19 16.89 4.87 3.29
C THR A 19 16.23 3.72 4.06
N THR A 20 15.02 3.95 4.55
CA THR A 20 14.20 2.84 5.05
C THR A 20 13.25 2.38 3.94
N SER A 21 12.97 1.08 3.86
CA SER A 21 12.03 0.50 2.90
C SER A 21 10.77 0.06 3.65
N SER A 22 9.61 0.42 3.13
CA SER A 22 8.30 0.01 3.64
C SER A 22 7.41 -0.41 2.48
N ILE A 23 6.13 -0.68 2.76
CA ILE A 23 5.13 -0.95 1.73
C ILE A 23 4.78 0.31 0.90
N TRP A 24 5.24 1.50 1.31
CA TRP A 24 4.92 2.78 0.65
C TRP A 24 6.11 3.49 0.02
N ILE A 25 7.33 3.20 0.48
CA ILE A 25 8.54 3.89 0.04
C ILE A 25 9.75 2.95 0.00
N ASN A 26 10.62 3.17 -0.98
CA ASN A 26 11.97 2.65 -1.05
C ASN A 26 12.86 3.71 -1.73
N ASP A 27 14.16 3.42 -1.89
CA ASP A 27 15.09 4.37 -2.49
C ASP A 27 14.80 4.72 -3.97
N ASP A 28 14.07 3.88 -4.69
CA ASP A 28 13.75 4.09 -6.11
C ASP A 28 12.50 4.95 -6.32
N ILE A 29 11.56 4.97 -5.37
CA ILE A 29 10.32 5.74 -5.48
C ILE A 29 10.25 6.95 -4.54
N ARG A 30 11.22 7.14 -3.63
CA ARG A 30 11.31 8.36 -2.82
C ARG A 30 11.54 9.60 -3.70
N PRO A 31 11.20 10.82 -3.23
CA PRO A 31 11.56 12.04 -3.93
C PRO A 31 13.09 12.14 -4.06
N LEU A 32 13.58 12.51 -5.25
CA LEU A 32 15.02 12.52 -5.52
C LEU A 32 15.69 13.76 -4.89
N PRO A 33 16.76 13.61 -4.10
CA PRO A 33 17.54 14.75 -3.60
C PRO A 33 18.39 15.40 -4.71
N PRO A 34 18.85 16.65 -4.53
CA PRO A 34 19.52 17.42 -5.59
C PRO A 34 20.75 16.71 -6.19
N HIS A 35 21.54 16.03 -5.37
CA HIS A 35 22.76 15.34 -5.81
C HIS A 35 22.49 14.15 -6.74
N ARG A 36 21.27 13.59 -6.77
CA ARG A 36 20.87 12.50 -7.70
C ARG A 36 20.24 13.02 -9.00
N ARG A 37 19.92 14.32 -9.08
CA ARG A 37 19.29 14.95 -10.25
C ARG A 37 20.34 15.42 -11.24
N THR A 38 20.80 14.55 -12.13
CA THR A 38 21.97 14.86 -12.98
C THR A 38 21.63 15.20 -14.44
N TRP A 39 20.35 15.29 -14.80
CA TRP A 39 19.91 15.47 -16.19
C TRP A 39 19.64 16.94 -16.51
N GLY A 40 20.35 17.44 -17.52
CA GLY A 40 20.10 18.76 -18.12
C GLY A 40 19.44 18.65 -19.49
N LYS A 41 19.27 19.78 -20.18
CA LYS A 41 18.61 19.89 -21.50
C LYS A 41 19.06 18.82 -22.52
N TYR A 42 20.37 18.62 -22.66
CA TYR A 42 20.92 17.64 -23.62
C TYR A 42 20.75 16.19 -23.19
N ALA A 43 20.64 15.91 -21.89
CA ALA A 43 20.28 14.57 -21.43
C ALA A 43 18.84 14.24 -21.86
N TYR A 44 17.93 15.22 -21.84
CA TYR A 44 16.56 15.04 -22.34
C TYR A 44 16.47 14.93 -23.86
N VAL A 45 17.33 15.64 -24.62
CA VAL A 45 17.46 15.41 -26.07
C VAL A 45 17.83 13.95 -26.32
N SER A 46 18.85 13.44 -25.62
CA SER A 46 19.28 12.04 -25.76
C SER A 46 18.24 11.05 -25.27
N PHE A 47 17.56 11.29 -24.15
CA PHE A 47 16.52 10.41 -23.63
C PHE A 47 15.38 10.24 -24.64
N TRP A 48 14.82 11.36 -25.15
CA TRP A 48 13.77 11.28 -26.16
C TRP A 48 14.28 10.79 -27.51
N ALA A 49 15.57 10.94 -27.80
CA ALA A 49 16.13 10.42 -29.03
C ALA A 49 16.09 8.89 -29.04
N ILE A 50 16.12 8.21 -27.89
CA ILE A 50 15.95 6.74 -27.81
C ILE A 50 14.59 6.33 -28.37
N ASN A 51 13.55 7.09 -28.01
CA ASN A 51 12.18 6.81 -28.41
C ASN A 51 11.87 7.20 -29.86
N ASN A 52 12.70 8.06 -30.45
CA ASN A 52 12.47 8.54 -31.80
C ASN A 52 13.43 7.89 -32.81
N LEU A 53 14.69 7.65 -32.44
CA LEU A 53 15.73 6.96 -33.21
C LEU A 53 15.69 5.44 -32.98
N CYS A 54 14.50 4.86 -33.13
CA CYS A 54 14.25 3.44 -32.90
C CYS A 54 13.48 2.78 -34.05
N LEU A 55 13.52 1.45 -34.06
CA LEU A 55 12.85 0.63 -35.06
C LEU A 55 11.33 0.81 -35.01
N SER A 56 10.73 0.94 -33.83
CA SER A 56 9.27 1.15 -33.73
C SER A 56 8.82 2.47 -34.34
N ASN A 57 9.58 3.56 -34.16
CA ASN A 57 9.22 4.84 -34.77
C ASN A 57 9.43 4.83 -36.31
N TRP A 58 10.40 4.06 -36.81
CA TRP A 58 10.50 3.77 -38.25
C TRP A 58 9.26 3.01 -38.75
N GLN A 59 8.88 1.93 -38.05
CA GLN A 59 7.74 1.09 -38.39
C GLN A 59 6.43 1.87 -38.45
N VAL A 60 6.23 2.89 -37.61
CA VAL A 60 5.03 3.77 -37.64
C VAL A 60 4.85 4.45 -39.00
N GLY A 61 5.91 5.01 -39.58
CA GLY A 61 5.81 5.64 -40.89
C GLY A 61 5.58 4.60 -42.00
N SER A 62 6.34 3.51 -41.95
CA SER A 62 6.23 2.40 -42.89
C SER A 62 4.83 1.77 -42.93
N SER A 63 4.22 1.54 -41.76
CA SER A 63 2.95 0.84 -41.65
C SER A 63 1.77 1.67 -42.14
N LEU A 64 1.81 3.00 -41.96
CA LEU A 64 0.79 3.91 -42.49
C LEU A 64 0.80 3.98 -44.01
N VAL A 65 1.99 3.97 -44.62
CA VAL A 65 2.14 3.87 -46.08
C VAL A 65 1.67 2.50 -46.58
N ALA A 66 2.06 1.42 -45.90
CA ALA A 66 1.59 0.07 -46.21
C ALA A 66 0.06 -0.09 -46.06
N ALA A 67 -0.57 0.70 -45.18
CA ALA A 67 -2.02 0.75 -45.00
C ALA A 67 -2.76 1.58 -46.08
N GLY A 68 -2.06 2.19 -47.04
CA GLY A 68 -2.65 2.83 -48.21
C GLY A 68 -2.62 4.37 -48.22
N LEU A 69 -2.04 5.01 -47.20
CA LEU A 69 -1.78 6.45 -47.23
C LEU A 69 -0.57 6.77 -48.12
N SER A 70 -0.60 7.91 -48.81
CA SER A 70 0.60 8.40 -49.48
C SER A 70 1.64 8.88 -48.46
N VAL A 71 2.90 9.01 -48.88
CA VAL A 71 3.98 9.47 -48.00
C VAL A 71 3.67 10.85 -47.39
N TRP A 72 3.21 11.82 -48.18
CA TRP A 72 2.93 13.17 -47.65
C TRP A 72 1.73 13.19 -46.68
N GLN A 73 0.70 12.37 -46.91
CA GLN A 73 -0.45 12.22 -46.01
C GLN A 73 -0.02 11.59 -44.68
N THR A 74 0.83 10.58 -44.77
CA THR A 74 1.46 9.94 -43.61
C THR A 74 2.26 10.96 -42.80
N MET A 75 3.06 11.81 -43.47
CA MET A 75 3.84 12.85 -42.79
C MET A 75 2.96 13.90 -42.10
N ILE A 76 1.80 14.26 -42.66
CA ILE A 76 0.84 15.15 -41.97
C ILE A 76 0.35 14.50 -40.67
N ALA A 77 -0.06 13.23 -40.73
CA ALA A 77 -0.51 12.50 -39.56
C ALA A 77 0.59 12.42 -38.48
N ILE A 78 1.83 12.15 -38.89
CA ILE A 78 3.00 12.12 -38.00
C ILE A 78 3.24 13.48 -37.35
N ILE A 79 3.32 14.56 -38.13
CA ILE A 79 3.64 15.90 -37.61
C ILE A 79 2.59 16.34 -36.59
N ILE A 80 1.30 16.18 -36.90
CA ILE A 80 0.22 16.52 -35.97
C ILE A 80 0.29 15.65 -34.72
N GLY A 81 0.48 14.34 -34.87
CA GLY A 81 0.67 13.42 -33.75
C GLY A 81 1.85 13.82 -32.86
N LYS A 82 3.00 14.18 -33.45
CA LYS A 82 4.22 14.58 -32.71
C LYS A 82 4.06 15.92 -31.99
N ILE A 83 3.27 16.85 -32.51
CA ILE A 83 2.90 18.08 -31.79
C ILE A 83 2.09 17.72 -30.54
N ILE A 84 1.08 16.86 -30.66
CA ILE A 84 0.25 16.42 -29.53
C ILE A 84 1.10 15.67 -28.50
N ILE A 85 1.93 14.71 -28.94
CA ILE A 85 2.87 13.97 -28.09
C ILE A 85 3.79 14.94 -27.34
N SER A 86 4.35 15.95 -28.02
CA SER A 86 5.26 16.93 -27.39
C SER A 86 4.56 17.72 -26.29
N LEU A 87 3.32 18.17 -26.53
CA LEU A 87 2.52 18.88 -25.53
C LEU A 87 2.25 17.97 -24.32
N VAL A 88 1.74 16.76 -24.54
CA VAL A 88 1.44 15.81 -23.46
C VAL A 88 2.71 15.46 -22.67
N ALA A 89 3.83 15.18 -23.34
CA ALA A 89 5.10 14.89 -22.69
C ALA A 89 5.58 16.03 -21.79
N VAL A 90 5.47 17.27 -22.26
CA VAL A 90 5.88 18.45 -21.48
C VAL A 90 4.96 18.65 -20.29
N PHE A 91 3.64 18.66 -20.50
CA PHE A 91 2.66 18.96 -19.46
C PHE A 91 2.54 17.83 -18.42
N ASN A 92 2.46 16.57 -18.85
CA ASN A 92 2.36 15.42 -17.94
C ASN A 92 3.69 15.13 -17.23
N GLY A 93 4.82 15.44 -17.86
CA GLY A 93 6.14 15.29 -17.27
C GLY A 93 6.50 16.36 -16.25
N TYR A 94 5.83 17.51 -16.26
CA TYR A 94 6.29 18.67 -15.48
C TYR A 94 6.27 18.41 -13.97
N VAL A 95 5.32 17.62 -13.47
CA VAL A 95 5.25 17.22 -12.06
C VAL A 95 6.52 16.52 -11.57
N GLY A 96 7.10 15.63 -12.38
CA GLY A 96 8.36 15.00 -12.02
C GLY A 96 9.49 16.01 -11.96
N ALA A 97 9.52 17.01 -12.84
CA ALA A 97 10.55 18.04 -12.80
C ALA A 97 10.38 19.06 -11.66
N ASP A 98 9.16 19.30 -11.18
CA ASP A 98 8.86 20.21 -10.06
C ASP A 98 9.00 19.53 -8.68
N TRP A 99 8.53 18.28 -8.56
CA TRP A 99 8.40 17.58 -7.28
C TRP A 99 9.33 16.37 -7.15
N HIS A 100 10.04 16.01 -8.23
CA HIS A 100 11.05 14.96 -8.25
C HIS A 100 10.57 13.57 -7.81
N ILE A 101 9.29 13.31 -8.07
CA ILE A 101 8.61 12.03 -7.88
C ILE A 101 8.28 11.36 -9.22
N GLY A 102 8.24 10.04 -9.24
CA GLY A 102 7.87 9.25 -10.43
C GLY A 102 6.36 9.04 -10.56
N PHE A 103 5.95 8.41 -11.66
CA PHE A 103 4.57 8.04 -11.96
C PHE A 103 3.89 7.23 -10.84
N PRO A 104 4.55 6.24 -10.20
CA PRO A 104 3.87 5.47 -9.15
C PRO A 104 3.38 6.31 -7.98
N VAL A 105 4.16 7.32 -7.62
CA VAL A 105 3.85 8.22 -6.51
C VAL A 105 2.87 9.29 -6.97
N PHE A 106 3.06 9.86 -8.16
CA PHE A 106 2.10 10.81 -8.71
C PHE A 106 0.71 10.18 -8.94
N SER A 107 0.65 8.87 -9.21
CA SER A 107 -0.60 8.13 -9.30
C SER A 107 -1.37 8.09 -7.98
N ARG A 108 -0.69 8.12 -6.84
CA ARG A 108 -1.34 8.20 -5.51
C ARG A 108 -2.07 9.52 -5.31
N ASN A 109 -1.52 10.62 -5.85
CA ASN A 109 -2.24 11.88 -5.90
C ASN A 109 -3.52 11.71 -6.73
N VAL A 110 -3.39 11.30 -8.00
CA VAL A 110 -4.50 11.39 -8.94
C VAL A 110 -5.61 10.39 -8.63
N TRP A 111 -5.27 9.15 -8.26
CA TRP A 111 -6.21 8.04 -8.14
C TRP A 111 -6.52 7.66 -6.69
N GLY A 112 -5.81 8.25 -5.73
CA GLY A 112 -5.80 7.86 -4.33
C GLY A 112 -4.75 6.81 -4.01
N ILE A 113 -4.39 6.71 -2.73
CA ILE A 113 -3.32 5.83 -2.26
C ILE A 113 -3.54 4.37 -2.72
N TYR A 114 -4.74 3.82 -2.52
CA TYR A 114 -5.08 2.45 -2.93
C TYR A 114 -5.55 2.39 -4.40
N GLY A 115 -6.28 3.40 -4.87
CA GLY A 115 -6.73 3.48 -6.27
C GLY A 115 -5.58 3.49 -7.28
N SER A 116 -4.41 3.99 -6.88
CA SER A 116 -3.19 3.98 -7.70
C SER A 116 -2.73 2.58 -8.12
N TYR A 117 -3.01 1.54 -7.32
CA TYR A 117 -2.60 0.17 -7.65
C TYR A 117 -3.24 -0.34 -8.94
N LEU A 118 -4.50 0.00 -9.20
CA LEU A 118 -5.16 -0.38 -10.44
C LEU A 118 -4.47 0.24 -11.67
N MET A 119 -4.01 1.49 -11.53
CA MET A 119 -3.30 2.20 -12.59
C MET A 119 -1.88 1.66 -12.80
N LEU A 120 -1.20 1.28 -11.72
CA LEU A 120 0.10 0.62 -11.80
C LEU A 120 0.00 -0.75 -12.48
N LEU A 121 -0.99 -1.56 -12.12
CA LEU A 121 -1.22 -2.86 -12.76
C LEU A 121 -1.51 -2.71 -14.26
N GLN A 122 -2.38 -1.77 -14.62
CA GLN A 122 -2.68 -1.45 -16.01
C GLN A 122 -1.42 -1.05 -16.78
N ARG A 123 -0.58 -0.17 -16.21
CA ARG A 123 0.66 0.27 -16.87
C ARG A 123 1.71 -0.83 -16.97
N ILE A 124 1.86 -1.67 -15.95
CA ILE A 124 2.75 -2.84 -15.97
C ILE A 124 2.38 -3.75 -17.14
N LEU A 125 1.09 -4.09 -17.30
CA LEU A 125 0.62 -4.93 -18.40
C LEU A 125 1.01 -4.34 -19.76
N LEU A 126 0.81 -3.04 -19.95
CA LEU A 126 1.19 -2.37 -21.20
C LEU A 126 2.71 -2.34 -21.44
N SER A 127 3.48 -2.17 -20.37
CA SER A 127 4.95 -2.17 -20.44
C SER A 127 5.50 -3.56 -20.75
N LEU A 128 4.86 -4.63 -20.25
CA LEU A 128 5.18 -6.03 -20.57
C LEU A 128 4.95 -6.34 -22.05
N VAL A 129 3.86 -5.83 -22.63
CA VAL A 129 3.59 -6.02 -24.06
C VAL A 129 4.67 -5.34 -24.90
N TRP A 130 5.03 -4.09 -24.59
CA TRP A 130 6.11 -3.40 -25.31
C TRP A 130 7.48 -4.05 -25.09
N LEU A 131 7.78 -4.51 -23.87
CA LEU A 131 9.00 -5.25 -23.57
C LEU A 131 9.10 -6.52 -24.44
N ALA A 132 7.99 -7.24 -24.61
CA ALA A 132 7.90 -8.40 -25.46
C ALA A 132 8.11 -8.04 -26.95
N VAL A 133 7.35 -7.07 -27.46
CA VAL A 133 7.42 -6.59 -28.86
C VAL A 133 8.83 -6.14 -29.25
N GLN A 134 9.46 -5.33 -28.39
CA GLN A 134 10.80 -4.83 -28.62
C GLN A 134 11.86 -5.94 -28.47
N SER A 135 11.63 -6.92 -27.58
CA SER A 135 12.52 -8.09 -27.48
C SER A 135 12.48 -8.95 -28.75
N TRP A 136 11.30 -9.15 -29.32
CA TRP A 136 11.13 -9.90 -30.57
C TRP A 136 11.85 -9.23 -31.74
N THR A 137 11.66 -7.92 -31.87
CA THR A 137 12.36 -7.13 -32.88
C THR A 137 13.88 -7.22 -32.71
N GLY A 138 14.38 -7.21 -31.46
CA GLY A 138 15.79 -7.42 -31.15
C GLY A 138 16.29 -8.82 -31.50
N GLY A 139 15.43 -9.82 -31.32
CA GLY A 139 15.67 -11.18 -31.76
C GLY A 139 15.95 -11.28 -33.25
N LEU A 140 15.14 -10.60 -34.07
CA LEU A 140 15.36 -10.53 -35.53
C LEU A 140 16.70 -9.87 -35.88
N CYS A 141 17.11 -8.84 -35.13
CA CYS A 141 18.43 -8.23 -35.30
C CYS A 141 19.57 -9.21 -35.00
N VAL A 142 19.45 -9.99 -33.92
CA VAL A 142 20.42 -11.04 -33.57
C VAL A 142 20.42 -12.17 -34.61
N THR A 143 19.25 -12.56 -35.12
CA THR A 143 19.13 -13.52 -36.22
C THR A 143 19.91 -13.05 -37.45
N ALA A 144 19.81 -11.78 -37.83
CA ALA A 144 20.57 -11.22 -38.95
C ALA A 144 22.09 -11.29 -38.71
N ILE A 145 22.55 -11.03 -37.49
CA ILE A 145 23.98 -11.19 -37.13
C ILE A 145 24.40 -12.66 -37.27
N LEU A 146 23.68 -13.60 -36.67
CA LEU A 146 24.06 -15.02 -36.71
C LEU A 146 24.01 -15.59 -38.12
N ALA A 147 22.97 -15.26 -38.88
CA ALA A 147 22.82 -15.66 -40.27
C ALA A 147 23.92 -15.07 -41.15
N SER A 148 24.42 -13.87 -40.84
CA SER A 148 25.56 -13.29 -41.57
C SER A 148 26.89 -13.99 -41.27
N ILE A 149 27.12 -14.48 -40.05
CA ILE A 149 28.38 -15.12 -39.66
C ILE A 149 28.40 -16.60 -40.07
N PHE A 150 27.33 -17.33 -39.78
CA PHE A 150 27.28 -18.78 -39.88
C PHE A 150 26.36 -19.22 -41.02
N SER A 151 26.94 -19.74 -42.11
CA SER A 151 26.16 -20.30 -43.22
C SER A 151 25.20 -21.40 -42.76
N GLY A 152 25.63 -22.27 -41.85
CA GLY A 152 24.75 -23.31 -41.30
C GLY A 152 23.55 -22.75 -40.53
N PHE A 153 23.67 -21.58 -39.90
CA PHE A 153 22.55 -20.93 -39.23
C PHE A 153 21.58 -20.32 -40.24
N GLN A 154 22.08 -19.70 -41.33
CA GLN A 154 21.21 -19.15 -42.38
C GLN A 154 20.35 -20.22 -43.06
N HIS A 155 20.90 -21.42 -43.26
CA HIS A 155 20.21 -22.55 -43.92
C HIS A 155 19.62 -23.54 -42.91
N LEU A 156 19.41 -23.13 -41.66
CA LEU A 156 18.83 -23.98 -40.63
C LEU A 156 17.35 -24.26 -40.93
N ASP A 157 16.97 -25.54 -40.92
CA ASP A 157 15.59 -25.98 -41.14
C ASP A 157 14.64 -25.49 -40.04
N ASN A 158 13.40 -25.21 -40.44
CA ASN A 158 12.36 -24.79 -39.51
C ASN A 158 11.71 -26.01 -38.83
N VAL A 159 11.63 -26.00 -37.50
CA VAL A 159 10.97 -27.07 -36.71
C VAL A 159 9.58 -26.66 -36.22
N PHE A 160 9.26 -25.37 -36.28
CA PHE A 160 7.97 -24.85 -35.87
C PHE A 160 6.95 -24.95 -37.02
N PRO A 161 5.65 -25.17 -36.72
CA PRO A 161 4.60 -25.14 -37.76
C PRO A 161 4.50 -23.77 -38.43
N GLU A 162 4.11 -23.72 -39.70
CA GLU A 162 3.91 -22.42 -40.40
C GLU A 162 2.88 -21.51 -39.70
N SER A 163 1.93 -22.11 -38.98
CA SER A 163 0.91 -21.38 -38.22
C SER A 163 1.42 -20.65 -36.98
N SER A 164 2.68 -20.84 -36.56
CA SER A 164 3.22 -20.19 -35.35
C SER A 164 3.80 -18.80 -35.59
N HIS A 165 3.72 -18.26 -36.82
CA HIS A 165 4.23 -16.94 -37.20
C HIS A 165 5.70 -16.67 -36.78
N LEU A 166 6.49 -17.74 -36.63
CA LEU A 166 7.89 -17.70 -36.21
C LEU A 166 8.67 -18.87 -36.81
N THR A 167 9.98 -18.68 -36.99
CA THR A 167 10.91 -19.73 -37.45
C THR A 167 11.94 -20.09 -36.37
N THR A 168 12.58 -21.27 -36.48
CA THR A 168 13.66 -21.71 -35.57
C THR A 168 14.75 -20.64 -35.42
N LYS A 169 15.19 -20.05 -36.54
CA LYS A 169 16.24 -19.01 -36.57
C LYS A 169 15.85 -17.76 -35.77
N GLN A 170 14.59 -17.33 -35.91
CA GLN A 170 14.06 -16.16 -35.21
C GLN A 170 13.89 -16.43 -33.72
N PHE A 171 13.42 -17.62 -33.34
CA PHE A 171 13.30 -18.01 -31.94
C PHE A 171 14.67 -18.03 -31.23
N ILE A 172 15.70 -18.62 -31.86
CA ILE A 172 17.06 -18.63 -31.31
C ILE A 172 17.59 -17.19 -31.15
N GLY A 173 17.42 -16.35 -32.17
CA GLY A 173 17.82 -14.95 -32.10
C GLY A 173 17.14 -14.20 -30.96
N TRP A 174 15.83 -14.42 -30.77
CA TRP A 174 15.05 -13.85 -29.68
C TRP A 174 15.54 -14.29 -28.29
N VAL A 175 15.77 -15.59 -28.08
CA VAL A 175 16.33 -16.09 -26.81
C VAL A 175 17.68 -15.42 -26.50
N LEU A 176 18.56 -15.34 -27.49
CA LEU A 176 19.87 -14.72 -27.32
C LEU A 176 19.79 -13.21 -27.07
N TYR A 177 18.88 -12.50 -27.74
CA TYR A 177 18.66 -11.07 -27.47
C TYR A 177 18.23 -10.85 -26.01
N ASN A 178 17.32 -11.67 -25.48
CA ASN A 178 16.90 -11.55 -24.08
C ASN A 178 18.09 -11.74 -23.13
N VAL A 179 18.97 -12.71 -23.39
CA VAL A 179 20.20 -12.90 -22.60
C VAL A 179 21.15 -11.69 -22.71
N ILE A 180 21.35 -11.16 -23.92
CA ILE A 180 22.20 -9.98 -24.17
C ILE A 180 21.67 -8.74 -23.45
N SER A 181 20.36 -8.63 -23.25
CA SER A 181 19.74 -7.47 -22.61
C SER A 181 19.98 -7.38 -21.09
N ILE A 182 20.21 -8.52 -20.42
CA ILE A 182 20.32 -8.62 -18.95
C ILE A 182 21.39 -7.68 -18.36
N PRO A 183 22.64 -7.62 -18.85
CA PRO A 183 23.67 -6.77 -18.25
C PRO A 183 23.35 -5.27 -18.32
N ILE A 184 22.64 -4.82 -19.36
CA ILE A 184 22.29 -3.41 -19.54
C ILE A 184 21.24 -2.98 -18.50
N MET A 185 20.30 -3.87 -18.17
CA MET A 185 19.27 -3.63 -17.14
C MET A 185 19.83 -3.53 -15.71
N TYR A 186 21.09 -3.93 -15.49
CA TYR A 186 21.73 -3.80 -14.18
C TYR A 186 22.09 -2.34 -13.83
N ILE A 187 22.28 -1.50 -14.85
CA ILE A 187 22.74 -0.12 -14.71
C ILE A 187 21.59 0.74 -14.17
N PRO A 188 21.78 1.49 -13.06
CA PRO A 188 20.74 2.38 -12.54
C PRO A 188 20.34 3.45 -13.56
N PRO A 189 19.04 3.72 -13.76
CA PRO A 189 18.54 4.64 -14.79
C PRO A 189 19.23 6.01 -14.77
N GLU A 190 19.49 6.57 -13.59
CA GLU A 190 20.11 7.90 -13.42
C GLU A 190 21.55 7.98 -13.95
N LYS A 191 22.25 6.84 -14.11
CA LYS A 191 23.64 6.75 -14.59
C LYS A 191 23.75 6.46 -16.09
N THR A 192 22.65 6.24 -16.79
CA THR A 192 22.66 5.73 -18.18
C THR A 192 22.94 6.79 -19.25
N LYS A 193 22.86 8.09 -18.93
CA LYS A 193 22.87 9.19 -19.92
C LYS A 193 24.01 9.15 -20.97
N ARG A 194 25.21 8.75 -20.58
CA ARG A 194 26.37 8.67 -21.50
C ARG A 194 26.30 7.45 -22.42
N LEU A 195 25.93 6.30 -21.85
CA LEU A 195 25.74 5.07 -22.60
C LEU A 195 24.66 5.25 -23.66
N LEU A 196 23.53 5.88 -23.28
CA LEU A 196 22.41 6.10 -24.18
C LEU A 196 22.74 7.06 -25.33
N ALA A 197 23.53 8.11 -25.07
CA ALA A 197 23.98 9.01 -26.14
C ALA A 197 24.83 8.28 -27.19
N ALA A 198 25.71 7.36 -26.76
CA ALA A 198 26.49 6.53 -27.68
C ALA A 198 25.58 5.58 -28.49
N MET A 199 24.65 4.89 -27.83
CA MET A 199 23.71 3.97 -28.48
C MET A 199 22.82 4.69 -29.51
N ASN A 200 22.33 5.90 -29.19
CA ASN A 200 21.55 6.73 -30.12
C ASN A 200 22.34 7.14 -31.36
N THR A 201 23.64 7.43 -31.19
CA THR A 201 24.51 7.82 -32.30
C THR A 201 24.67 6.67 -33.27
N VAL A 202 24.94 5.46 -32.76
CA VAL A 202 24.99 4.24 -33.57
C VAL A 202 23.64 4.01 -34.26
N SER A 203 22.54 4.09 -33.52
CA SER A 203 21.18 3.88 -34.04
C SER A 203 20.85 4.80 -35.22
N PHE A 204 21.16 6.10 -35.08
CA PHE A 204 20.93 7.10 -36.13
C PHE A 204 21.68 6.73 -37.42
N PHE A 205 22.99 6.47 -37.33
CA PHE A 205 23.80 6.18 -38.51
C PHE A 205 23.47 4.83 -39.13
N THR A 206 23.09 3.82 -38.34
CA THR A 206 22.61 2.54 -38.87
C THR A 206 21.32 2.71 -39.65
N LEU A 207 20.30 3.36 -39.07
CA LEU A 207 19.01 3.58 -39.74
C LEU A 207 19.15 4.50 -40.97
N LEU A 208 19.97 5.55 -40.87
CA LEU A 208 20.29 6.41 -42.01
C LEU A 208 20.98 5.63 -43.13
N GLY A 209 21.96 4.80 -42.79
CA GLY A 209 22.69 3.96 -43.75
C GLY A 209 21.77 2.96 -44.47
N MET A 210 20.86 2.32 -43.73
CA MET A 210 19.85 1.43 -44.32
C MET A 210 18.90 2.19 -45.25
N MET A 211 18.44 3.39 -44.85
CA MET A 211 17.59 4.22 -45.71
C MET A 211 18.32 4.62 -47.00
N ILE A 212 19.55 5.13 -46.91
CA ILE A 212 20.37 5.47 -48.08
C ILE A 212 20.58 4.25 -49.00
N TRP A 213 20.85 3.09 -48.41
CA TRP A 213 20.99 1.85 -49.17
C TRP A 213 19.71 1.50 -49.94
N THR A 214 18.54 1.53 -49.28
CA THR A 214 17.26 1.22 -49.95
C THR A 214 16.98 2.15 -51.12
N LEU A 215 17.23 3.46 -50.96
CA LEU A 215 17.06 4.44 -52.02
C LEU A 215 18.01 4.22 -53.20
N SER A 216 19.27 3.91 -52.90
CA SER A 216 20.28 3.63 -53.92
C SER A 216 19.94 2.37 -54.71
N ALA A 217 19.57 1.28 -54.02
CA ALA A 217 19.18 0.02 -54.64
C ALA A 217 17.91 0.13 -55.51
N ALA A 218 16.97 0.98 -55.12
CA ALA A 218 15.75 1.26 -55.90
C ALA A 218 15.96 2.29 -57.04
N ASN A 219 17.17 2.85 -57.20
CA ASN A 219 17.46 3.97 -58.10
C ASN A 219 16.55 5.21 -57.87
N GLY A 220 16.18 5.47 -56.60
CA GLY A 220 15.31 6.58 -56.21
C GLY A 220 14.45 6.28 -54.99
N ALA A 221 13.45 7.12 -54.74
CA ALA A 221 12.54 7.02 -53.59
C ALA A 221 11.48 5.91 -53.68
N GLY A 222 11.49 5.12 -54.75
CA GLY A 222 10.48 4.09 -55.01
C GLY A 222 9.10 4.64 -55.40
N PRO A 223 8.19 3.76 -55.82
CA PRO A 223 6.90 4.14 -56.39
C PRO A 223 5.91 4.77 -55.40
N LEU A 224 5.94 4.42 -54.12
CA LEU A 224 4.92 4.88 -53.15
C LEU A 224 5.05 6.37 -52.81
N LEU A 225 6.17 7.02 -53.15
CA LEU A 225 6.34 8.46 -52.95
C LEU A 225 5.41 9.29 -53.84
N SER A 226 5.23 8.86 -55.09
CA SER A 226 4.45 9.56 -56.12
C SER A 226 3.09 8.93 -56.40
N GLN A 227 2.82 7.72 -55.88
CA GLN A 227 1.52 7.09 -56.00
C GLN A 227 0.45 7.84 -55.17
N PRO A 228 -0.74 8.08 -55.74
CA PRO A 228 -1.88 8.56 -54.98
C PRO A 228 -2.34 7.49 -53.98
N THR A 229 -3.04 7.91 -52.93
CA THR A 229 -3.62 6.98 -51.94
C THR A 229 -4.49 5.91 -52.60
N THR A 230 -4.44 4.69 -52.06
CA THR A 230 -5.31 3.59 -52.50
C THR A 230 -6.73 3.71 -51.91
N LEU A 231 -6.94 4.65 -50.97
CA LEU A 231 -8.22 4.91 -50.30
C LEU A 231 -9.13 5.75 -51.19
N LYS A 232 -10.35 5.26 -51.44
CA LYS A 232 -11.34 5.91 -52.32
C LYS A 232 -12.28 6.82 -51.51
N GLY A 233 -12.45 8.06 -51.95
CA GLY A 233 -13.38 9.03 -51.36
C GLY A 233 -12.73 10.00 -50.34
N SER A 234 -13.12 11.27 -50.38
CA SER A 234 -12.51 12.33 -49.54
C SER A 234 -12.75 12.14 -48.04
N THR A 235 -13.92 11.61 -47.66
CA THR A 235 -14.27 11.36 -46.26
C THR A 235 -13.45 10.22 -45.65
N GLU A 236 -13.31 9.10 -46.36
CA GLU A 236 -12.55 7.94 -45.88
C GLU A 236 -11.05 8.25 -45.75
N LEU A 237 -10.52 9.03 -46.69
CA LEU A 237 -9.15 9.54 -46.59
C LEU A 237 -8.96 10.40 -45.33
N GLY A 238 -9.88 11.33 -45.06
CA GLY A 238 -9.82 12.20 -43.89
C GLY A 238 -9.79 11.41 -42.57
N TRP A 239 -10.67 10.43 -42.43
CA TRP A 239 -10.70 9.58 -41.24
C TRP A 239 -9.49 8.65 -41.12
N SER A 240 -8.92 8.21 -42.23
CA SER A 240 -7.69 7.41 -42.22
C SER A 240 -6.49 8.23 -41.74
N ILE A 241 -6.42 9.53 -42.10
CA ILE A 241 -5.42 10.45 -41.55
C ILE A 241 -5.63 10.64 -40.04
N VAL A 242 -6.89 10.80 -39.58
CA VAL A 242 -7.22 10.89 -38.15
C VAL A 242 -6.80 9.64 -37.39
N SER A 243 -7.13 8.46 -37.92
CA SER A 243 -6.72 7.16 -37.36
C SER A 243 -5.19 7.03 -37.34
N GLY A 244 -4.50 7.54 -38.38
CA GLY A 244 -3.05 7.66 -38.42
C GLY A 244 -2.46 8.54 -37.33
N ILE A 245 -3.07 9.71 -37.05
CA ILE A 245 -2.67 10.59 -35.93
C ILE A 245 -2.80 9.84 -34.60
N THR A 246 -3.93 9.18 -34.38
CA THR A 246 -4.18 8.38 -33.15
C THR A 246 -3.20 7.22 -33.03
N SER A 247 -2.82 6.58 -34.12
CA SER A 247 -1.81 5.50 -34.14
C SER A 247 -0.41 6.02 -33.79
N VAL A 248 -0.03 7.19 -34.31
CA VAL A 248 1.24 7.86 -33.97
C VAL A 248 1.28 8.21 -32.48
N ILE A 249 0.19 8.69 -31.90
CA ILE A 249 0.11 8.96 -30.46
C ILE A 249 0.14 7.65 -29.66
N GLY A 250 -0.62 6.65 -30.09
CA GLY A 250 -0.70 5.33 -29.47
C GLY A 250 0.66 4.62 -29.39
N SER A 251 1.54 4.87 -30.36
CA SER A 251 2.90 4.31 -30.39
C SER A 251 3.76 4.71 -29.20
N ILE A 252 3.40 5.78 -28.47
CA ILE A 252 4.15 6.30 -27.33
C ILE A 252 3.26 6.64 -26.13
N ALA A 253 1.96 6.34 -26.20
CA ALA A 253 0.99 6.67 -25.15
C ALA A 253 1.38 6.12 -23.77
N VAL A 254 1.98 4.93 -23.73
CA VAL A 254 2.48 4.30 -22.50
C VAL A 254 3.56 5.17 -21.86
N GLY A 255 4.59 5.55 -22.63
CA GLY A 255 5.68 6.44 -22.20
C GLY A 255 5.20 7.85 -21.82
N LEU A 256 4.16 8.36 -22.49
CA LEU A 256 3.54 9.65 -22.16
C LEU A 256 2.89 9.64 -20.78
N THR A 257 2.29 8.51 -20.40
CA THR A 257 1.56 8.38 -19.13
C THR A 257 2.53 8.44 -17.95
N ASN A 258 3.71 7.84 -18.05
CA ASN A 258 4.68 7.79 -16.95
C ASN A 258 5.81 8.81 -17.03
N GLN A 259 5.63 9.89 -17.77
CA GLN A 259 6.70 10.83 -18.05
C GLN A 259 7.41 11.41 -16.80
N ALA A 260 6.69 11.46 -15.66
CA ALA A 260 7.23 11.82 -14.36
C ALA A 260 8.44 10.96 -13.91
N ASP A 261 8.48 9.69 -14.33
CA ASP A 261 9.54 8.72 -14.00
C ASP A 261 10.94 9.17 -14.47
N TYR A 262 11.00 9.86 -15.61
CA TYR A 262 12.24 10.38 -16.17
C TYR A 262 12.43 11.86 -15.88
N SER A 263 11.36 12.66 -15.92
CA SER A 263 11.48 14.10 -15.68
C SER A 263 11.93 14.43 -14.25
N ARG A 264 11.73 13.52 -13.28
CA ARG A 264 12.28 13.63 -11.92
C ARG A 264 13.80 13.72 -11.82
N PHE A 265 14.53 13.28 -12.85
CA PHE A 265 15.98 13.42 -12.91
C PHE A 265 16.45 14.82 -13.32
N ALA A 266 15.53 15.72 -13.68
CA ALA A 266 15.85 17.10 -14.06
C ALA A 266 16.60 17.81 -12.93
N ARG A 267 17.69 18.51 -13.26
CA ARG A 267 18.43 19.35 -12.30
C ARG A 267 17.59 20.48 -11.73
N ARG A 268 16.66 20.99 -12.54
CA ARG A 268 15.72 22.05 -12.20
C ARG A 268 14.49 21.96 -13.09
N PRO A 269 13.33 22.45 -12.63
CA PRO A 269 12.14 22.54 -13.47
C PRO A 269 12.40 23.28 -14.78
N GLY A 270 11.97 22.69 -15.89
CA GLY A 270 12.09 23.28 -17.22
C GLY A 270 13.28 22.79 -18.04
N ASP A 271 14.29 22.16 -17.42
CA ASP A 271 15.44 21.58 -18.15
C ASP A 271 14.98 20.48 -19.14
N GLN A 272 13.84 19.83 -18.88
CA GLN A 272 13.25 18.83 -19.77
C GLN A 272 12.64 19.44 -21.04
N VAL A 273 11.99 20.60 -20.96
CA VAL A 273 11.06 21.10 -22.00
C VAL A 273 11.69 21.17 -23.38
N PHE A 274 12.85 21.83 -23.49
CA PHE A 274 13.54 21.96 -24.78
C PHE A 274 13.95 20.60 -25.34
N GLY A 275 14.54 19.74 -24.51
CA GLY A 275 15.05 18.45 -24.96
C GLY A 275 13.95 17.50 -25.43
N GLN A 276 12.81 17.51 -24.72
CA GLN A 276 11.61 16.77 -25.10
C GLN A 276 11.06 17.27 -26.43
N TRP A 277 10.75 18.56 -26.52
CA TRP A 277 10.16 19.16 -27.72
C TRP A 277 11.03 18.99 -28.95
N PHE A 278 12.32 19.34 -28.84
CA PHE A 278 13.27 19.25 -29.95
C PHE A 278 13.40 17.82 -30.46
N SER A 279 13.57 16.85 -29.57
CA SER A 279 13.81 15.46 -29.94
C SER A 279 12.57 14.80 -30.54
N ILE A 280 11.40 15.02 -29.94
CA ILE A 280 10.12 14.49 -30.46
C ILE A 280 9.79 15.11 -31.83
N MET A 281 9.99 16.42 -32.01
CA MET A 281 9.66 17.06 -33.28
C MET A 281 10.67 16.75 -34.38
N LEU A 282 11.97 16.82 -34.09
CA LEU A 282 13.01 16.60 -35.10
C LEU A 282 13.15 15.10 -35.40
N PHE A 283 13.65 14.32 -34.46
CA PHE A 283 13.90 12.90 -34.68
C PHE A 283 12.61 12.12 -34.85
N GLY A 284 11.56 12.51 -34.11
CA GLY A 284 10.26 11.86 -34.21
C GLY A 284 9.56 12.06 -35.54
N THR A 285 9.93 13.09 -36.33
CA THR A 285 9.43 13.27 -37.70
C THR A 285 10.38 12.65 -38.74
N VAL A 286 11.69 12.75 -38.53
CA VAL A 286 12.69 12.26 -39.49
C VAL A 286 12.72 10.74 -39.58
N MET A 287 12.61 10.02 -38.45
CA MET A 287 12.73 8.55 -38.47
C MET A 287 11.54 7.84 -39.13
N PRO A 288 10.27 8.23 -38.91
CA PRO A 288 9.16 7.67 -39.66
C PRO A 288 9.24 7.99 -41.16
N LEU A 289 9.78 9.16 -41.54
CA LEU A 289 10.04 9.49 -42.94
C LEU A 289 11.03 8.49 -43.56
N PHE A 290 12.07 8.09 -42.83
CA PHE A 290 12.99 7.06 -43.31
C PHE A 290 12.25 5.73 -43.55
N GLY A 291 11.32 5.37 -42.67
CA GLY A 291 10.46 4.20 -42.87
C GLY A 291 9.55 4.28 -44.08
N CYS A 292 8.92 5.43 -44.31
CA CYS A 292 8.10 5.68 -45.50
C CYS A 292 8.92 5.49 -46.79
N LEU A 293 10.11 6.10 -46.84
CA LEU A 293 11.01 6.05 -48.00
C LEU A 293 11.55 4.64 -48.24
N ALA A 294 11.95 3.93 -47.19
CA ALA A 294 12.44 2.57 -47.30
C ALA A 294 11.34 1.58 -47.72
N SER A 295 10.13 1.72 -47.19
CA SER A 295 8.97 0.90 -47.61
C SER A 295 8.62 1.15 -49.08
N SER A 296 8.66 2.42 -49.50
CA SER A 296 8.49 2.79 -50.91
C SER A 296 9.58 2.18 -51.80
N ALA A 297 10.85 2.29 -51.39
CA ALA A 297 11.96 1.76 -52.16
C ALA A 297 11.95 0.22 -52.24
N THR A 298 11.68 -0.46 -51.14
CA THR A 298 11.60 -1.94 -51.09
C THR A 298 10.46 -2.48 -51.94
N MET A 299 9.34 -1.76 -52.07
CA MET A 299 8.30 -2.09 -53.05
C MET A 299 8.85 -2.11 -54.48
N GLY A 300 9.76 -1.19 -54.82
CA GLY A 300 10.43 -1.16 -56.13
C GLY A 300 11.51 -2.24 -56.32
N ILE A 301 12.17 -2.67 -55.24
CA ILE A 301 13.26 -3.67 -55.29
C ILE A 301 12.71 -5.10 -55.26
N TYR A 302 11.77 -5.37 -54.36
CA TYR A 302 11.32 -6.71 -54.00
C TYR A 302 9.85 -6.97 -54.35
N GLY A 303 9.09 -5.96 -54.78
CA GLY A 303 7.64 -6.07 -55.01
C GLY A 303 6.80 -6.06 -53.72
N GLU A 304 7.44 -5.83 -52.56
CA GLU A 304 6.79 -5.76 -51.25
C GLU A 304 7.32 -4.57 -50.45
N ALA A 305 6.42 -3.86 -49.77
CA ALA A 305 6.79 -2.77 -48.85
C ALA A 305 7.26 -3.35 -47.50
N ILE A 306 8.56 -3.65 -47.41
CA ILE A 306 9.15 -4.18 -46.18
C ILE A 306 9.18 -3.08 -45.11
N TRP A 307 8.26 -3.18 -44.16
CA TRP A 307 8.02 -2.13 -43.17
C TRP A 307 8.96 -2.20 -41.96
N ASN A 308 9.55 -3.36 -41.68
CA ASN A 308 10.38 -3.63 -40.50
C ASN A 308 11.89 -3.70 -40.84
N PRO A 309 12.77 -2.85 -40.27
CA PRO A 309 14.18 -2.78 -40.66
C PRO A 309 14.99 -4.08 -40.61
N PRO A 310 14.90 -4.94 -39.56
CA PRO A 310 15.64 -6.20 -39.51
C PRO A 310 15.28 -7.13 -40.67
N ASN A 311 14.04 -7.08 -41.16
CA ASN A 311 13.60 -7.88 -42.30
C ASN A 311 14.29 -7.44 -43.59
N ILE A 312 14.65 -6.17 -43.75
CA ILE A 312 15.45 -5.70 -44.89
C ILE A 312 16.84 -6.34 -44.85
N ALA A 313 17.48 -6.39 -43.67
CA ALA A 313 18.79 -7.02 -43.50
C ALA A 313 18.76 -8.54 -43.72
N LEU A 314 17.69 -9.21 -43.28
CA LEU A 314 17.46 -10.63 -43.56
C LEU A 314 17.19 -10.87 -45.05
N GLN A 315 16.41 -10.01 -45.71
CA GLN A 315 16.14 -10.09 -47.14
C GLN A 315 17.43 -10.00 -47.98
N TRP A 316 18.43 -9.24 -47.54
CA TRP A 316 19.76 -9.23 -48.20
C TRP A 316 20.41 -10.61 -48.22
N LEU A 317 20.29 -11.35 -47.11
CA LEU A 317 20.84 -12.69 -46.98
C LEU A 317 20.03 -13.74 -47.76
N ASP A 318 18.71 -13.57 -47.83
CA ASP A 318 17.82 -14.48 -48.56
C ASP A 318 17.88 -14.27 -50.08
N THR A 319 18.10 -13.03 -50.54
CA THR A 319 18.16 -12.70 -51.98
C THR A 319 19.48 -13.15 -52.61
N ASP A 320 20.61 -12.89 -51.95
CA ASP A 320 21.94 -13.19 -52.50
C ASP A 320 22.94 -13.41 -51.36
N TYR A 321 23.16 -14.66 -50.96
CA TYR A 321 24.01 -15.01 -49.82
C TYR A 321 25.52 -15.00 -50.18
N ASN A 322 26.13 -13.81 -50.22
CA ASN A 322 27.53 -13.61 -50.59
C ASN A 322 28.29 -12.73 -49.57
N ALA A 323 29.59 -12.50 -49.79
CA ALA A 323 30.42 -11.74 -48.84
C ALA A 323 29.92 -10.30 -48.59
N LYS A 324 29.33 -9.64 -49.59
CA LYS A 324 28.83 -8.26 -49.47
C LYS A 324 27.54 -8.19 -48.67
N SER A 325 26.55 -9.05 -48.99
CA SER A 325 25.28 -9.09 -48.25
C SER A 325 25.48 -9.52 -46.80
N ARG A 326 26.37 -10.49 -46.56
CA ARG A 326 26.77 -10.91 -45.21
C ARG A 326 27.40 -9.78 -44.43
N ALA A 327 28.38 -9.06 -45.00
CA ALA A 327 29.00 -7.92 -44.32
C ALA A 327 27.97 -6.81 -44.02
N GLY A 328 27.12 -6.47 -44.99
CA GLY A 328 26.06 -5.48 -44.81
C GLY A 328 25.08 -5.86 -43.69
N ALA A 329 24.57 -7.09 -43.73
CA ALA A 329 23.64 -7.62 -42.72
C ALA A 329 24.27 -7.70 -41.33
N PHE A 330 25.56 -8.05 -41.23
CA PHE A 330 26.29 -8.08 -39.96
C PHE A 330 26.35 -6.68 -39.31
N PHE A 331 26.87 -5.68 -40.04
CA PHE A 331 27.05 -4.34 -39.48
C PHE A 331 25.70 -3.64 -39.23
N ALA A 332 24.72 -3.83 -40.11
CA ALA A 332 23.36 -3.37 -39.87
C ALA A 332 22.77 -4.05 -38.63
N GLY A 333 22.88 -5.39 -38.54
CA GLY A 333 22.40 -6.17 -37.40
C GLY A 333 22.98 -5.71 -36.07
N VAL A 334 24.30 -5.48 -35.99
CA VAL A 334 24.95 -4.96 -34.77
C VAL A 334 24.39 -3.60 -34.37
N GLY A 335 24.26 -2.69 -35.32
CA GLY A 335 23.68 -1.36 -35.06
C GLY A 335 22.21 -1.42 -34.63
N LEU A 336 21.42 -2.31 -35.24
CA LEU A 336 20.02 -2.53 -34.89
C LEU A 336 19.85 -3.20 -33.52
N VAL A 337 20.75 -4.12 -33.13
CA VAL A 337 20.77 -4.67 -31.75
C VAL A 337 21.04 -3.57 -30.74
N ILE A 338 22.03 -2.70 -31.00
CA ILE A 338 22.34 -1.56 -30.12
C ILE A 338 21.13 -0.63 -30.00
N CYS A 339 20.48 -0.31 -31.12
CA CYS A 339 19.25 0.47 -31.15
C CYS A 339 18.16 -0.17 -30.28
N GLN A 340 17.97 -1.48 -30.43
CA GLN A 340 16.94 -2.19 -29.69
C GLN A 340 17.23 -2.29 -28.20
N LEU A 341 18.50 -2.49 -27.81
CA LEU A 341 18.91 -2.48 -26.42
C LEU A 341 18.63 -1.13 -25.75
N ALA A 342 18.78 -0.01 -26.47
CA ALA A 342 18.52 1.32 -25.93
C ALA A 342 17.04 1.49 -25.57
N ILE A 343 16.15 1.29 -26.55
CA ILE A 343 14.71 1.50 -26.36
C ILE A 343 14.11 0.47 -25.41
N ASN A 344 14.47 -0.81 -25.54
CA ASN A 344 13.84 -1.86 -24.76
C ASN A 344 14.25 -1.80 -23.28
N THR A 345 15.49 -1.40 -23.01
CA THR A 345 15.93 -1.22 -21.62
C THR A 345 15.29 0.01 -21.01
N VAL A 346 15.43 1.17 -21.66
CA VAL A 346 15.02 2.44 -21.06
C VAL A 346 13.53 2.55 -20.99
N ASP A 347 12.80 2.35 -22.07
CA ASP A 347 11.38 2.71 -22.14
C ASP A 347 10.45 1.61 -21.64
N ASN A 348 10.90 0.35 -21.66
CA ASN A 348 10.07 -0.78 -21.27
C ASN A 348 10.54 -1.46 -19.99
N ALA A 349 11.79 -1.92 -19.93
CA ALA A 349 12.29 -2.69 -18.79
C ALA A 349 12.38 -1.81 -17.53
N PHE A 350 12.98 -0.62 -17.62
CA PHE A 350 13.03 0.31 -16.50
C PHE A 350 11.66 0.87 -16.14
N SER A 351 10.80 1.18 -17.11
CA SER A 351 9.41 1.58 -16.82
C SER A 351 8.68 0.52 -16.02
N THR A 352 8.70 -0.75 -16.47
CA THR A 352 8.14 -1.89 -15.73
C THR A 352 8.73 -1.99 -14.32
N GLY A 353 10.05 -1.81 -14.21
CA GLY A 353 10.74 -1.78 -12.93
C GLY A 353 10.28 -0.66 -12.00
N MET A 354 10.06 0.54 -12.52
CA MET A 354 9.57 1.70 -11.77
C MET A 354 8.13 1.52 -11.31
N ASP A 355 7.24 0.96 -12.12
CA ASP A 355 5.90 0.58 -11.67
C ASP A 355 5.92 -0.47 -10.57
N MET A 356 6.66 -1.55 -10.78
CA MET A 356 6.69 -2.67 -9.85
C MET A 356 7.32 -2.26 -8.52
N SER A 357 8.28 -1.32 -8.53
CA SER A 357 8.83 -0.73 -7.31
C SER A 357 7.86 0.21 -6.60
N GLY A 358 6.83 0.70 -7.29
CA GLY A 358 5.67 1.37 -6.70
C GLY A 358 4.59 0.42 -6.19
N LEU A 359 4.40 -0.71 -6.87
CA LEU A 359 3.41 -1.74 -6.55
C LEU A 359 3.83 -2.55 -5.32
N PHE A 360 5.10 -2.95 -5.24
CA PHE A 360 5.67 -3.70 -4.11
C PHE A 360 6.99 -3.09 -3.60
N PRO A 361 6.97 -1.86 -3.03
CA PRO A 361 8.20 -1.11 -2.73
C PRO A 361 9.15 -1.81 -1.77
N LYS A 362 8.60 -2.61 -0.86
CA LYS A 362 9.38 -3.38 0.12
C LYS A 362 10.24 -4.48 -0.51
N PHE A 363 9.80 -5.06 -1.62
CA PHE A 363 10.41 -6.27 -2.19
C PHE A 363 11.03 -6.03 -3.57
N ILE A 364 10.51 -5.05 -4.32
CA ILE A 364 10.92 -4.76 -5.68
C ILE A 364 11.57 -3.39 -5.75
N ASN A 365 12.79 -3.38 -6.27
CA ASN A 365 13.48 -2.19 -6.77
C ASN A 365 13.43 -2.21 -8.31
N ILE A 366 13.80 -1.11 -8.97
CA ILE A 366 13.70 -0.97 -10.44
C ILE A 366 14.39 -2.12 -11.16
N ARG A 367 15.57 -2.53 -10.68
CA ARG A 367 16.33 -3.64 -11.26
C ARG A 367 15.59 -4.98 -11.16
N ARG A 368 15.12 -5.33 -9.96
CA ARG A 368 14.35 -6.57 -9.73
C ARG A 368 13.09 -6.58 -10.59
N GLY A 369 12.38 -5.46 -10.65
CA GLY A 369 11.17 -5.32 -11.46
C GLY A 369 11.45 -5.43 -12.96
N ALA A 370 12.56 -4.88 -13.46
CA ALA A 370 12.97 -5.02 -14.86
C ALA A 370 13.22 -6.50 -15.25
N TYR A 371 13.89 -7.27 -14.38
CA TYR A 371 14.12 -8.70 -14.62
C TYR A 371 12.85 -9.53 -14.53
N ILE A 372 11.99 -9.25 -13.55
CA ILE A 372 10.67 -9.89 -13.45
C ILE A 372 9.86 -9.58 -14.71
N GLY A 373 9.88 -8.32 -15.17
CA GLY A 373 9.25 -7.88 -16.41
C GLY A 373 9.74 -8.67 -17.62
N LEU A 374 11.05 -8.83 -17.78
CA LEU A 374 11.63 -9.59 -18.88
C LEU A 374 11.15 -11.05 -18.88
N ILE A 375 11.12 -11.69 -17.72
CA ILE A 375 10.66 -13.08 -17.58
C ILE A 375 9.17 -13.20 -17.93
N ILE A 376 8.33 -12.28 -17.42
CA ILE A 376 6.88 -12.32 -17.69
C ILE A 376 6.58 -11.98 -19.15
N SER A 377 7.37 -11.10 -19.79
CA SER A 377 7.16 -10.71 -21.18
C SER A 377 7.29 -11.87 -22.17
N ILE A 378 8.01 -12.94 -21.80
CA ILE A 378 8.10 -14.19 -22.58
C ILE A 378 6.73 -14.81 -22.80
N ALA A 379 5.85 -14.75 -21.80
CA ALA A 379 4.51 -15.32 -21.87
C ALA A 379 3.56 -14.55 -22.82
N MET A 380 3.94 -13.35 -23.26
CA MET A 380 3.12 -12.52 -24.16
C MET A 380 3.15 -12.97 -25.62
N CYS A 381 3.95 -13.99 -25.97
CA CYS A 381 4.07 -14.53 -27.33
C CYS A 381 4.26 -13.42 -28.39
N PRO A 382 5.34 -12.62 -28.30
CA PRO A 382 5.46 -11.36 -29.04
C PRO A 382 5.46 -11.49 -30.56
N TRP A 383 5.75 -12.68 -31.10
CA TRP A 383 5.65 -12.96 -32.53
C TRP A 383 4.22 -12.80 -33.08
N GLU A 384 3.18 -13.08 -32.27
CA GLU A 384 1.78 -12.87 -32.67
C GLU A 384 1.44 -11.38 -32.80
N LEU A 385 2.05 -10.55 -31.95
CA LEU A 385 1.78 -9.11 -31.91
C LEU A 385 2.43 -8.34 -33.07
N LEU A 386 3.44 -8.94 -33.72
CA LEU A 386 4.14 -8.38 -34.88
C LEU A 386 3.93 -9.20 -36.16
N ALA A 387 2.93 -10.08 -36.19
CA ALA A 387 2.65 -10.93 -37.35
C ALA A 387 2.34 -10.11 -38.62
N SER A 388 1.76 -8.90 -38.47
CA SER A 388 1.49 -8.00 -39.60
C SER A 388 1.52 -6.52 -39.20
N ALA A 389 1.65 -5.63 -40.19
CA ALA A 389 1.55 -4.18 -39.99
C ALA A 389 0.17 -3.75 -39.44
N ALA A 390 -0.90 -4.42 -39.87
CA ALA A 390 -2.26 -4.15 -39.39
C ALA A 390 -2.43 -4.53 -37.91
N THR A 391 -1.96 -5.72 -37.52
CA THR A 391 -1.94 -6.17 -36.11
C THR A 391 -1.14 -5.19 -35.25
N PHE A 392 0.02 -4.76 -35.74
CA PHE A 392 0.85 -3.77 -35.06
C PHE A 392 0.07 -2.46 -34.82
N ILE A 393 -0.52 -1.86 -35.86
CA ILE A 393 -1.33 -0.63 -35.75
C ILE A 393 -2.49 -0.80 -34.75
N GLN A 394 -3.18 -1.94 -34.77
CA GLN A 394 -4.28 -2.23 -33.84
C GLN A 394 -3.80 -2.25 -32.38
N VAL A 395 -2.65 -2.87 -32.10
CA VAL A 395 -2.04 -2.86 -30.76
C VAL A 395 -1.71 -1.43 -30.32
N LEU A 396 -1.14 -0.60 -31.20
CA LEU A 396 -0.84 0.81 -30.88
C LEU A 396 -2.10 1.61 -30.53
N SER A 397 -3.16 1.46 -31.32
CA SER A 397 -4.42 2.19 -31.13
C SER A 397 -5.23 1.69 -29.94
N ALA A 398 -5.08 0.42 -29.54
CA ALA A 398 -5.74 -0.13 -28.36
C ALA A 398 -5.35 0.62 -27.07
N TYR A 399 -4.09 1.02 -26.94
CA TYR A 399 -3.58 1.73 -25.76
C TYR A 399 -4.18 3.13 -25.63
N SER A 400 -4.45 3.78 -26.76
CA SER A 400 -5.03 5.11 -26.83
C SER A 400 -6.40 5.20 -26.15
N VAL A 401 -7.16 4.10 -26.11
CA VAL A 401 -8.49 4.02 -25.49
C VAL A 401 -8.45 4.36 -24.01
N PHE A 402 -7.46 3.83 -23.28
CA PHE A 402 -7.40 3.97 -21.82
C PHE A 402 -6.44 5.09 -21.39
N LEU A 403 -5.34 5.29 -22.12
CA LEU A 403 -4.27 6.20 -21.71
C LEU A 403 -4.54 7.67 -22.05
N GLY A 404 -5.27 7.95 -23.14
CA GLY A 404 -5.73 9.31 -23.44
C GLY A 404 -6.53 9.91 -22.26
N PRO A 405 -7.60 9.23 -21.82
CA PRO A 405 -8.33 9.56 -20.59
C PRO A 405 -7.46 9.78 -19.35
N MET A 406 -6.51 8.87 -19.07
CA MET A 406 -5.62 8.98 -17.91
C MET A 406 -4.75 10.24 -17.97
N CYS A 407 -4.09 10.48 -19.10
CA CYS A 407 -3.27 11.69 -19.31
C CYS A 407 -4.10 12.97 -19.16
N GLY A 408 -5.36 12.97 -19.61
CA GLY A 408 -6.28 14.10 -19.45
C GLY A 408 -6.51 14.46 -17.99
N ILE A 409 -6.78 13.46 -17.16
CA ILE A 409 -6.97 13.62 -15.71
C ILE A 409 -5.66 14.08 -15.05
N MET A 410 -4.56 13.39 -15.32
CA MET A 410 -3.26 13.67 -14.69
C MET A 410 -2.76 15.09 -14.98
N ILE A 411 -2.85 15.54 -16.24
CA ILE A 411 -2.45 16.90 -16.63
C ILE A 411 -3.36 17.93 -15.96
N THR A 412 -4.68 17.74 -16.01
CA THR A 412 -5.60 18.75 -15.47
C THR A 412 -5.62 18.78 -13.94
N ASP A 413 -5.42 17.64 -13.27
CA ASP A 413 -5.22 17.59 -11.82
C ASP A 413 -4.06 18.48 -11.40
N TYR A 414 -2.91 18.28 -12.04
CA TYR A 414 -1.70 19.00 -11.68
C TYR A 414 -1.76 20.49 -12.03
N TRP A 415 -2.13 20.83 -13.26
CA TRP A 415 -2.05 22.21 -13.77
C TRP A 415 -3.25 23.07 -13.38
N ILE A 416 -4.46 22.50 -13.32
CA ILE A 416 -5.71 23.26 -13.14
C ILE A 416 -6.24 23.08 -11.72
N VAL A 417 -6.47 21.84 -11.27
CA VAL A 417 -7.11 21.59 -9.96
C VAL A 417 -6.17 21.99 -8.83
N ARG A 418 -4.91 21.52 -8.86
CA ARG A 418 -3.94 21.71 -7.78
C ARG A 418 -2.96 22.85 -8.01
N SER A 419 -3.02 23.52 -9.17
CA SER A 419 -2.15 24.66 -9.49
C SER A 419 -0.66 24.40 -9.19
N ARG A 420 -0.19 23.19 -9.53
CA ARG A 420 1.17 22.68 -9.33
C ARG A 420 1.62 22.51 -7.88
N ARG A 421 0.70 22.54 -6.90
CA ARG A 421 0.98 22.34 -5.46
C ARG A 421 0.70 20.91 -5.03
N LEU A 422 1.66 20.24 -4.39
CA LEU A 422 1.53 18.89 -3.84
C LEU A 422 2.11 18.83 -2.42
N LYS A 423 1.57 17.93 -1.61
CA LYS A 423 2.04 17.65 -0.25
C LYS A 423 2.76 16.30 -0.25
N LEU A 424 4.09 16.29 -0.33
CA LEU A 424 4.84 15.04 -0.56
C LEU A 424 4.63 14.03 0.56
N SER A 425 4.56 14.47 1.81
CA SER A 425 4.42 13.56 2.97
C SER A 425 3.21 12.62 2.84
N ASP A 426 2.06 13.16 2.44
CA ASP A 426 0.81 12.40 2.29
C ASP A 426 0.81 11.43 1.10
N LEU A 427 1.78 11.52 0.17
CA LEU A 427 1.92 10.54 -0.93
C LEU A 427 2.63 9.25 -0.50
N TYR A 428 3.23 9.24 0.69
CA TYR A 428 3.97 8.09 1.23
C TYR A 428 3.36 7.52 2.52
N ASP A 429 2.16 8.00 2.88
CA ASP A 429 1.47 7.62 4.11
C ASP A 429 -0.04 7.39 3.83
N PRO A 430 -0.57 6.17 4.05
CA PRO A 430 -1.98 5.83 3.77
C PRO A 430 -2.93 6.30 4.88
N ARG A 431 -2.54 7.22 5.77
CA ARG A 431 -3.42 7.76 6.81
C ARG A 431 -4.75 8.26 6.24
N PRO A 432 -5.90 7.95 6.88
CA PRO A 432 -7.19 8.49 6.48
C PRO A 432 -7.27 10.02 6.44
N GLN A 433 -6.44 10.71 7.23
CA GLN A 433 -6.35 12.17 7.27
C GLN A 433 -5.50 12.78 6.14
N GLY A 434 -4.73 11.96 5.43
CA GLY A 434 -3.90 12.44 4.32
C GLY A 434 -4.76 12.95 3.16
N ILE A 435 -4.34 14.03 2.52
CA ILE A 435 -5.16 14.71 1.49
C ILE A 435 -5.38 13.86 0.22
N TYR A 436 -4.60 12.79 0.05
CA TYR A 436 -4.71 11.82 -1.05
C TYR A 436 -5.38 10.49 -0.64
N TYR A 437 -5.93 10.41 0.57
CA TYR A 437 -6.71 9.25 1.00
C TYR A 437 -8.10 9.21 0.36
N TYR A 438 -8.70 10.36 0.07
CA TYR A 438 -10.05 10.44 -0.53
C TYR A 438 -11.07 9.58 0.22
N ILE A 439 -11.90 8.82 -0.50
CA ILE A 439 -12.89 7.89 0.07
C ILE A 439 -12.25 6.50 0.07
N TYR A 440 -11.92 5.97 1.25
CA TYR A 440 -11.29 4.65 1.43
C TYR A 440 -10.04 4.42 0.54
N GLY A 441 -9.20 5.45 0.36
CA GLY A 441 -7.99 5.40 -0.48
C GLY A 441 -8.23 5.55 -1.99
N VAL A 442 -9.46 5.89 -2.42
CA VAL A 442 -9.85 5.95 -3.84
C VAL A 442 -10.41 7.32 -4.20
N ASN A 443 -9.85 7.95 -5.23
CA ASN A 443 -10.39 9.17 -5.82
C ASN A 443 -11.51 8.83 -6.82
N TRP A 444 -12.74 8.76 -6.32
CA TRP A 444 -13.92 8.47 -7.15
C TRP A 444 -14.09 9.44 -8.33
N ARG A 445 -13.62 10.69 -8.20
CA ARG A 445 -13.72 11.72 -9.25
C ARG A 445 -12.90 11.33 -10.48
N SER A 446 -11.69 10.84 -10.25
CA SER A 446 -10.80 10.34 -11.30
C SER A 446 -11.39 9.11 -11.97
N PHE A 447 -11.91 8.16 -11.19
CA PHE A 447 -12.51 6.93 -11.75
C PHE A 447 -13.74 7.21 -12.59
N ILE A 448 -14.66 8.07 -12.16
CA ILE A 448 -15.82 8.46 -12.97
C ILE A 448 -15.36 9.15 -14.26
N ALA A 449 -14.45 10.12 -14.16
CA ALA A 449 -13.94 10.82 -15.34
C ALA A 449 -13.25 9.87 -16.32
N TRP A 450 -12.52 8.87 -15.81
CA TRP A 450 -11.81 7.88 -16.62
C TRP A 450 -12.77 6.94 -17.33
N VAL A 451 -13.74 6.35 -16.61
CA VAL A 451 -14.75 5.45 -17.17
C VAL A 451 -15.57 6.14 -18.26
N VAL A 452 -16.03 7.37 -18.00
CA VAL A 452 -16.79 8.13 -18.99
C VAL A 452 -15.92 8.49 -20.20
N GLY A 453 -14.61 8.68 -20.02
CA GLY A 453 -13.68 8.96 -21.12
C GLY A 453 -13.47 7.80 -22.07
N PHE A 454 -13.24 6.59 -21.55
CA PHE A 454 -12.94 5.44 -22.42
C PHE A 454 -14.19 4.70 -22.92
N THR A 455 -15.31 4.74 -22.19
CA THR A 455 -16.51 3.94 -22.52
C THR A 455 -17.04 4.19 -23.95
N PRO A 456 -17.15 5.43 -24.45
CA PRO A 456 -17.63 5.69 -25.81
C PRO A 456 -16.72 5.12 -26.91
N LEU A 457 -15.46 4.82 -26.58
CA LEU A 457 -14.45 4.33 -27.51
C LEU A 457 -14.48 2.79 -27.65
N LEU A 458 -15.06 2.09 -26.66
CA LEU A 458 -15.07 0.63 -26.59
C LEU A 458 -15.77 -0.05 -27.78
N PRO A 459 -16.95 0.40 -28.27
CA PRO A 459 -17.61 -0.32 -29.36
C PRO A 459 -16.78 -0.32 -30.65
N GLY A 460 -16.13 0.79 -30.99
CA GLY A 460 -15.20 0.86 -32.13
C GLY A 460 -13.94 0.02 -31.92
N PHE A 461 -13.40 0.01 -30.71
CA PHE A 461 -12.27 -0.87 -30.35
C PHE A 461 -12.62 -2.36 -30.48
N VAL A 462 -13.79 -2.78 -29.98
CA VAL A 462 -14.27 -4.17 -30.09
C VAL A 462 -14.41 -4.59 -31.56
N ASN A 463 -14.94 -3.73 -32.42
CA ASN A 463 -15.01 -3.97 -33.86
C ASN A 463 -13.61 -4.07 -34.50
N ALA A 464 -12.66 -3.24 -34.09
CA ALA A 464 -11.30 -3.27 -34.60
C ALA A 464 -10.56 -4.58 -34.24
N VAL A 465 -10.76 -5.10 -33.03
CA VAL A 465 -10.17 -6.37 -32.56
C VAL A 465 -10.89 -7.58 -33.15
N ASN A 466 -12.22 -7.52 -33.25
CA ASN A 466 -13.03 -8.58 -33.82
C ASN A 466 -13.97 -8.02 -34.89
N PRO A 467 -13.53 -8.01 -36.18
CA PRO A 467 -14.34 -7.49 -37.28
C PRO A 467 -15.68 -8.20 -37.49
N LYS A 468 -15.89 -9.39 -36.88
CA LYS A 468 -17.18 -10.08 -36.91
C LYS A 468 -18.26 -9.35 -36.09
N VAL A 469 -17.85 -8.52 -35.12
CA VAL A 469 -18.76 -7.67 -34.35
C VAL A 469 -18.95 -6.36 -35.10
N THR A 470 -20.10 -6.18 -35.75
CA THR A 470 -20.42 -4.96 -36.49
C THR A 470 -20.97 -3.88 -35.56
N VAL A 471 -20.47 -2.65 -35.68
CA VAL A 471 -20.95 -1.48 -34.92
C VAL A 471 -21.31 -0.34 -35.88
N PRO A 472 -22.14 0.63 -35.47
CA PRO A 472 -22.40 1.82 -36.26
C PRO A 472 -21.11 2.56 -36.62
N VAL A 473 -21.03 3.12 -37.83
CA VAL A 473 -19.83 3.85 -38.30
C VAL A 473 -19.37 4.94 -37.33
N GLY A 474 -20.32 5.61 -36.66
CA GLY A 474 -20.01 6.60 -35.63
C GLY A 474 -19.14 6.05 -34.50
N CYS A 475 -19.38 4.82 -34.05
CA CYS A 475 -18.57 4.17 -33.01
C CYS A 475 -17.14 3.91 -33.49
N THR A 476 -16.96 3.49 -34.74
CA THR A 476 -15.64 3.34 -35.36
C THR A 476 -14.92 4.68 -35.42
N ARG A 477 -15.62 5.77 -35.77
CA ARG A 477 -15.04 7.12 -35.83
C ARG A 477 -14.67 7.68 -34.46
N LEU A 478 -15.42 7.33 -33.40
CA LEU A 478 -15.01 7.67 -32.02
C LEU A 478 -13.71 6.94 -31.65
N TYR A 479 -13.56 5.69 -32.04
CA TYR A 479 -12.30 4.93 -31.84
C TYR A 479 -11.14 5.48 -32.67
N ASP A 480 -11.37 5.93 -33.91
CA ASP A 480 -10.36 6.63 -34.71
C ASP A 480 -9.82 7.89 -33.99
N LEU A 481 -10.61 8.47 -33.07
CA LEU A 481 -10.27 9.62 -32.22
C LEU A 481 -9.86 9.23 -30.78
N ALA A 482 -9.62 7.95 -30.49
CA ALA A 482 -9.58 7.42 -29.12
C ALA A 482 -8.74 8.25 -28.14
N TYR A 483 -7.50 8.59 -28.50
CA TYR A 483 -6.62 9.36 -27.63
C TYR A 483 -7.12 10.80 -27.39
N PRO A 484 -7.23 11.67 -28.42
CA PRO A 484 -7.62 13.07 -28.20
C PRO A 484 -9.04 13.22 -27.64
N LEU A 485 -9.98 12.36 -28.05
CA LEU A 485 -11.35 12.42 -27.56
C LEU A 485 -11.43 11.94 -26.10
N GLY A 486 -10.83 10.79 -25.78
CA GLY A 486 -10.82 10.27 -24.42
C GLY A 486 -10.11 11.23 -23.45
N PHE A 487 -9.00 11.82 -23.88
CA PHE A 487 -8.31 12.89 -23.16
C PHE A 487 -9.25 14.06 -22.86
N ALA A 488 -9.92 14.60 -23.87
CA ALA A 488 -10.76 15.78 -23.73
C ALA A 488 -11.96 15.52 -22.80
N ILE A 489 -12.63 14.38 -22.96
CA ILE A 489 -13.79 13.99 -22.13
C ILE A 489 -13.36 13.89 -20.67
N SER A 490 -12.32 13.12 -20.36
CA SER A 490 -11.89 12.94 -18.97
C SER A 490 -11.30 14.20 -18.36
N ALA A 491 -10.55 15.00 -19.12
CA ALA A 491 -10.00 16.27 -18.65
C ALA A 491 -11.11 17.26 -18.26
N VAL A 492 -12.09 17.47 -19.14
CA VAL A 492 -13.20 18.40 -18.87
C VAL A 492 -14.05 17.88 -17.72
N LEU A 493 -14.41 16.59 -17.73
CA LEU A 493 -15.27 16.02 -16.69
C LEU A 493 -14.58 16.02 -15.32
N TYR A 494 -13.30 15.66 -15.26
CA TYR A 494 -12.53 15.69 -14.01
C TYR A 494 -12.46 17.09 -13.43
N VAL A 495 -12.13 18.10 -14.25
CA VAL A 495 -12.09 19.51 -13.80
C VAL A 495 -13.46 19.95 -13.32
N SER A 496 -14.54 19.63 -14.04
CA SER A 496 -15.90 19.98 -13.65
C SER A 496 -16.29 19.34 -12.31
N ILE A 497 -16.03 18.03 -12.14
CA ILE A 497 -16.32 17.32 -10.90
C ILE A 497 -15.48 17.90 -9.74
N CYS A 498 -14.20 18.17 -9.95
CA CYS A 498 -13.34 18.77 -8.92
C CYS A 498 -13.72 20.21 -8.60
N LYS A 499 -14.33 20.98 -9.52
CA LYS A 499 -14.85 22.32 -9.22
C LYS A 499 -16.16 22.28 -8.44
N LEU A 500 -17.04 21.34 -8.77
CA LEU A 500 -18.32 21.15 -8.08
C LEU A 500 -18.13 20.52 -6.69
N TRP A 501 -17.20 19.57 -6.58
CA TRP A 501 -16.83 18.88 -5.35
C TRP A 501 -15.30 18.92 -5.17
N PRO A 502 -14.74 20.02 -4.65
CA PRO A 502 -13.30 20.16 -4.42
C PRO A 502 -12.68 18.98 -3.66
N PRO A 503 -11.53 18.44 -4.11
CA PRO A 503 -10.69 17.60 -3.28
C PRO A 503 -10.22 18.35 -2.03
N VAL A 504 -10.00 17.63 -0.93
CA VAL A 504 -9.47 18.21 0.31
C VAL A 504 -8.01 18.64 0.11
N GLY A 505 -7.60 19.73 0.77
CA GLY A 505 -6.21 20.19 0.78
C GLY A 505 -5.67 20.63 -0.58
N VAL A 506 -6.53 21.07 -1.50
CA VAL A 506 -6.09 21.68 -2.76
C VAL A 506 -5.26 22.93 -2.45
N GLY A 507 -4.02 22.95 -2.93
CA GLY A 507 -3.07 24.04 -2.70
C GLY A 507 -2.13 23.81 -1.51
N GLU A 508 -2.37 22.79 -0.67
CA GLU A 508 -1.47 22.45 0.44
C GLU A 508 -0.12 21.93 -0.07
N VAL A 509 0.92 22.29 0.69
CA VAL A 509 2.29 21.80 0.56
C VAL A 509 2.81 21.46 1.95
N ASP A 510 3.86 20.64 2.03
CA ASP A 510 4.50 20.35 3.32
C ASP A 510 5.11 21.63 3.93
N GLU A 511 5.07 21.75 5.26
CA GLU A 511 5.69 22.88 5.97
C GLU A 511 7.22 22.84 5.87
N SER A 512 7.81 21.66 5.70
CA SER A 512 9.25 21.44 5.65
C SER A 512 9.64 20.36 4.65
N ASP A 513 10.86 20.42 4.14
CA ASP A 513 11.38 19.43 3.19
C ASP A 513 11.87 18.16 3.90
N TYR A 514 10.92 17.35 4.38
CA TYR A 514 11.20 16.10 5.11
C TYR A 514 12.08 15.12 4.32
N PHE A 515 12.03 15.17 2.99
CA PHE A 515 12.73 14.23 2.11
C PHE A 515 14.10 14.72 1.66
N GLY A 516 14.47 15.99 1.93
CA GLY A 516 15.69 16.60 1.38
C GLY A 516 15.66 16.70 -0.14
N THR A 517 14.47 16.95 -0.68
CA THR A 517 14.17 17.04 -2.10
C THR A 517 14.75 18.35 -2.63
N PHE A 518 14.39 19.49 -2.06
CA PHE A 518 14.57 20.78 -2.70
C PHE A 518 15.94 21.39 -2.39
N THR A 519 16.47 22.15 -3.36
CA THR A 519 17.48 23.17 -3.04
C THR A 519 16.85 24.28 -2.19
N ALA A 520 17.65 25.04 -1.44
CA ALA A 520 17.12 26.14 -0.61
C ALA A 520 16.29 27.16 -1.42
N GLU A 521 16.70 27.46 -2.66
CA GLU A 521 15.98 28.35 -3.58
C GLU A 521 14.62 27.75 -4.00
N GLU A 522 14.59 26.47 -4.33
CA GLU A 522 13.36 25.75 -4.69
C GLU A 522 12.39 25.66 -3.50
N ALA A 523 12.89 25.34 -2.30
CA ALA A 523 12.12 25.26 -1.07
C ALA A 523 11.46 26.61 -0.75
N THR A 524 12.23 27.70 -0.82
CA THR A 524 11.75 29.08 -0.65
C THR A 524 10.66 29.42 -1.66
N ARG A 525 10.87 29.11 -2.94
CA ARG A 525 9.88 29.35 -4.01
C ARG A 525 8.57 28.59 -3.78
N LEU A 526 8.66 27.40 -3.18
CA LEU A 526 7.51 26.57 -2.86
C LEU A 526 6.87 26.94 -1.50
N GLY A 527 7.51 27.76 -0.67
CA GLY A 527 7.03 28.10 0.66
C GLY A 527 7.24 26.96 1.67
N VAL A 528 8.30 26.17 1.48
CA VAL A 528 8.67 25.00 2.30
C VAL A 528 9.98 25.32 3.03
N ALA A 529 10.07 25.01 4.33
CA ALA A 529 11.30 25.22 5.09
C ALA A 529 12.42 24.25 4.65
N PRO A 530 13.66 24.73 4.41
CA PRO A 530 14.80 23.88 4.07
C PRO A 530 15.16 22.90 5.19
N ARG A 531 15.68 21.72 4.82
CA ARG A 531 16.03 20.65 5.77
C ARG A 531 17.13 21.04 6.77
N ASP A 532 18.05 21.93 6.39
CA ASP A 532 19.21 22.29 7.21
C ASP A 532 18.87 23.21 8.41
N GLU A 533 17.64 23.74 8.49
CA GLU A 533 17.16 24.57 9.61
C GLU A 533 16.52 23.74 10.74
N ILE A 534 16.48 22.41 10.61
CA ILE A 534 15.77 21.50 11.51
C ILE A 534 16.77 20.51 12.12
N GLU A 535 17.68 20.99 12.98
CA GLU A 535 18.47 20.10 13.84
C GLU A 535 17.55 19.48 14.90
N GLY A 536 17.39 18.14 14.87
CA GLY A 536 16.76 17.36 15.95
C GLY A 536 15.43 16.67 15.62
N VAL A 537 14.92 16.73 14.39
CA VAL A 537 13.71 15.99 14.01
C VAL A 537 14.09 14.61 13.46
N GLU A 538 13.78 13.55 14.21
CA GLU A 538 13.83 12.19 13.70
C GLU A 538 12.91 12.07 12.48
N VAL A 539 13.49 11.69 11.34
CA VAL A 539 12.74 11.34 10.13
C VAL A 539 11.77 10.23 10.49
N PHE A 540 10.47 10.52 10.39
CA PHE A 540 9.32 9.64 10.60
C PHE A 540 9.69 8.16 10.71
N GLY A 541 9.43 7.59 11.90
CA GLY A 541 9.64 6.19 12.23
C GLY A 541 9.03 5.25 11.20
N MET A 542 9.83 4.88 10.21
CA MET A 542 9.52 3.81 9.29
C MET A 542 9.72 2.49 10.02
N SER A 543 8.62 1.96 10.58
CA SER A 543 8.59 0.72 11.36
C SER A 543 9.31 -0.43 10.63
N LYS A 544 10.27 -1.06 11.32
CA LYS A 544 11.12 -2.15 10.81
C LYS A 544 10.48 -3.53 10.73
N GLU A 545 9.18 -3.69 11.03
CA GLU A 545 8.61 -5.03 11.11
C GLU A 545 7.91 -5.50 9.84
N VAL A 546 8.17 -6.77 9.54
CA VAL A 546 7.76 -7.48 8.34
C VAL A 546 6.61 -8.40 8.71
N ASN A 547 5.38 -7.98 8.43
CA ASN A 547 4.24 -8.91 8.37
C ASN A 547 4.03 -9.36 6.92
N MET A 548 3.70 -10.64 6.75
CA MET A 548 4.01 -11.46 5.58
C MET A 548 2.79 -11.81 4.72
N ASN A 549 1.70 -11.07 4.87
CA ASN A 549 0.40 -11.46 4.32
C ASN A 549 0.08 -10.87 2.92
N GLY A 550 1.06 -10.23 2.27
CA GLY A 550 0.87 -9.51 1.00
C GLY A 550 0.59 -10.37 -0.24
N LEU A 551 0.63 -11.70 -0.15
CA LEU A 551 0.37 -12.60 -1.28
C LEU A 551 -1.13 -12.88 -1.50
N HIS A 552 -1.98 -12.71 -0.47
CA HIS A 552 -3.42 -12.99 -0.57
C HIS A 552 -4.24 -11.88 -1.26
N LEU A 553 -3.75 -10.64 -1.28
CA LEU A 553 -4.37 -9.51 -2.00
C LEU A 553 -4.22 -9.62 -3.54
N LEU A 554 -3.25 -10.41 -4.01
CA LEU A 554 -2.98 -10.58 -5.44
C LEU A 554 -4.01 -11.48 -6.13
N VAL A 555 -4.65 -12.39 -5.40
CA VAL A 555 -5.77 -13.23 -5.89
C VAL A 555 -7.08 -12.44 -5.90
N ALA A 556 -7.27 -11.53 -4.93
CA ALA A 556 -8.44 -10.65 -4.87
C ALA A 556 -8.51 -9.66 -6.05
N ALA A 557 -7.36 -9.19 -6.56
CA ALA A 557 -7.31 -8.32 -7.74
C ALA A 557 -7.80 -9.01 -9.04
N PHE A 558 -7.66 -10.33 -9.15
CA PHE A 558 -8.23 -11.12 -10.25
C PHE A 558 -9.70 -11.51 -10.03
N SER A 559 -10.24 -11.30 -8.83
CA SER A 559 -11.60 -11.68 -8.43
C SER A 559 -12.62 -10.53 -8.51
N LEU A 560 -12.20 -9.34 -8.96
CA LEU A 560 -12.98 -8.10 -8.97
C LEU A 560 -14.13 -8.06 -10.00
N ILE A 561 -14.41 -9.14 -10.72
CA ILE A 561 -15.54 -9.23 -11.67
C ILE A 561 -16.74 -10.01 -11.09
N ASP A 562 -16.60 -10.74 -9.98
CA ASP A 562 -17.65 -11.69 -9.53
C ASP A 562 -18.21 -11.50 -8.11
N ILE A 563 -17.90 -10.41 -7.41
CA ILE A 563 -18.39 -10.21 -6.02
C ILE A 563 -19.32 -9.00 -5.94
N ALA A 564 -20.46 -9.12 -6.62
CA ALA A 564 -21.73 -8.67 -6.07
C ALA A 564 -22.39 -9.91 -5.43
N PHE A 565 -22.79 -9.82 -4.16
CA PHE A 565 -23.32 -10.89 -3.28
C PHE A 565 -22.29 -11.79 -2.57
N SER A 566 -21.86 -11.38 -1.36
CA SER A 566 -22.17 -12.11 -0.11
C SER A 566 -21.37 -11.55 1.07
N ARG A 567 -22.07 -11.36 2.20
CA ARG A 567 -21.56 -10.86 3.49
C ARG A 567 -20.96 -12.02 4.29
N SER A 568 -19.63 -12.13 4.42
CA SER A 568 -19.05 -12.91 5.54
C SER A 568 -17.56 -12.69 5.87
N LEU A 569 -16.82 -11.77 5.26
CA LEU A 569 -15.35 -11.64 5.50
C LEU A 569 -14.95 -10.25 6.00
N LEU A 570 -15.61 -9.79 7.07
CA LEU A 570 -15.41 -8.49 7.72
C LEU A 570 -14.52 -8.54 8.99
N ARG A 571 -13.54 -9.43 9.06
CA ARG A 571 -12.52 -9.38 10.13
C ARG A 571 -11.14 -9.72 9.58
N GLY A 572 -10.37 -8.70 9.22
CA GLY A 572 -9.04 -8.86 8.64
C GLY A 572 -8.19 -7.59 8.70
N GLY A 573 -7.72 -7.25 9.90
CA GLY A 573 -6.44 -6.58 10.19
C GLY A 573 -5.98 -5.40 9.31
N GLY A 574 -6.74 -4.31 9.26
CA GLY A 574 -6.21 -3.00 8.84
C GLY A 574 -5.46 -2.32 9.98
N GLN A 575 -4.29 -1.73 9.73
CA GLN A 575 -3.66 -0.83 10.71
C GLN A 575 -4.59 0.37 10.94
N GLY A 576 -5.29 0.39 12.07
CA GLY A 576 -6.17 1.49 12.46
C GLY A 576 -5.41 2.81 12.58
N ALA A 577 -6.14 3.93 12.51
CA ALA A 577 -5.57 5.25 12.73
C ALA A 577 -4.83 5.30 14.07
N LYS A 578 -3.57 5.76 14.08
CA LYS A 578 -2.79 5.94 15.31
C LYS A 578 -3.29 7.20 16.03
N TYR A 579 -3.91 7.03 17.20
CA TYR A 579 -4.30 8.11 18.09
C TYR A 579 -3.30 8.22 19.24
N VAL A 580 -2.83 9.42 19.59
CA VAL A 580 -1.90 9.61 20.71
C VAL A 580 -2.51 10.63 21.66
N LYS A 581 -2.59 10.27 22.94
CA LYS A 581 -3.05 11.13 24.02
C LYS A 581 -1.97 11.26 25.08
N SER A 582 -1.66 12.50 25.44
CA SER A 582 -0.77 12.80 26.57
C SER A 582 -1.53 13.52 27.67
N TYR A 583 -1.27 13.13 28.91
CA TYR A 583 -1.78 13.74 30.12
C TYR A 583 -0.62 14.33 30.93
N PRO A 584 -0.66 15.63 31.28
CA PRO A 584 0.27 16.18 32.25
C PRO A 584 0.06 15.57 33.63
N SER A 585 1.06 15.65 34.50
CA SER A 585 0.98 15.15 35.87
C SER A 585 0.12 15.98 36.81
N THR A 586 -0.37 17.15 36.41
CA THR A 586 -1.22 18.01 37.26
C THR A 586 -2.68 17.99 36.83
N VAL A 587 -3.57 18.24 37.79
CA VAL A 587 -5.00 18.46 37.52
C VAL A 587 -5.19 19.57 36.49
N GLN A 588 -6.07 19.33 35.53
CA GLN A 588 -6.38 20.27 34.45
C GLN A 588 -7.69 21.01 34.74
N ASN A 589 -7.74 22.30 34.37
CA ASN A 589 -8.95 23.11 34.46
C ASN A 589 -9.85 22.87 33.23
N GLY A 590 -11.15 22.62 33.46
CA GLY A 590 -12.13 22.47 32.39
C GLY A 590 -13.12 21.33 32.62
N ILE A 591 -14.05 21.17 31.67
CA ILE A 591 -14.97 20.04 31.61
C ILE A 591 -14.25 18.87 30.93
N SER A 592 -14.26 17.69 31.56
CA SER A 592 -13.77 16.47 30.93
C SER A 592 -14.87 15.84 30.07
N HIS A 593 -14.56 15.60 28.80
CA HIS A 593 -15.43 14.88 27.88
C HIS A 593 -15.19 13.38 28.00
N VAL A 594 -16.16 12.68 28.57
CA VAL A 594 -16.10 11.24 28.85
C VAL A 594 -16.88 10.45 27.80
N LYS A 595 -16.34 9.31 27.37
CA LYS A 595 -16.98 8.45 26.38
C LYS A 595 -17.53 7.19 27.01
N PHE A 596 -18.83 6.97 26.84
CA PHE A 596 -19.54 5.79 27.32
C PHE A 596 -20.14 4.93 26.20
N VAL A 597 -19.99 5.34 24.94
CA VAL A 597 -20.53 4.64 23.77
C VAL A 597 -19.43 4.43 22.74
N SER A 598 -19.29 3.21 22.25
CA SER A 598 -18.35 2.88 21.18
C SER A 598 -18.72 3.65 19.89
N SER A 599 -17.73 3.96 19.06
CA SER A 599 -17.95 4.75 17.84
C SER A 599 -17.80 3.86 16.59
N PRO A 600 -18.90 3.51 15.90
CA PRO A 600 -18.83 2.82 14.62
C PRO A 600 -18.55 3.86 13.53
N GLY A 601 -17.46 3.66 12.79
CA GLY A 601 -17.11 4.55 11.68
C GLY A 601 -16.65 5.96 12.12
N ASN A 602 -15.62 6.45 11.45
CA ASN A 602 -14.74 7.51 11.96
C ASN A 602 -15.26 8.95 11.71
N ASN A 603 -16.49 9.26 12.08
CA ASN A 603 -17.14 10.56 11.81
C ASN A 603 -17.01 11.62 12.92
N SER A 604 -16.39 11.33 14.07
CA SER A 604 -16.39 12.24 15.24
C SER A 604 -15.01 12.76 15.69
N GLY A 605 -13.92 12.51 14.95
CA GLY A 605 -12.58 13.05 15.29
C GLY A 605 -11.99 12.52 16.61
N LEU A 606 -12.60 11.48 17.18
CA LEU A 606 -12.34 10.98 18.53
C LEU A 606 -12.37 9.44 18.53
N TYR A 607 -11.71 8.78 17.58
CA TYR A 607 -11.53 7.33 17.65
C TYR A 607 -10.46 6.98 18.67
N THR A 608 -10.86 6.31 19.75
CA THR A 608 -9.96 5.94 20.86
C THR A 608 -9.78 4.43 21.00
N GLY A 609 -10.27 3.61 20.06
CA GLY A 609 -10.19 2.14 20.16
C GLY A 609 -10.82 1.55 21.43
N LEU A 610 -10.89 0.23 21.53
CA LEU A 610 -11.39 -0.44 22.73
C LEU A 610 -10.52 -0.14 23.95
N ASP A 611 -9.20 -0.23 23.85
CA ASP A 611 -8.26 -0.08 24.97
C ASP A 611 -7.62 1.31 25.07
N GLY A 612 -7.97 2.24 24.17
CA GLY A 612 -7.40 3.58 24.23
C GLY A 612 -8.15 4.54 25.16
N PRO A 613 -7.67 5.78 25.30
CA PRO A 613 -8.13 6.69 26.35
C PRO A 613 -9.58 7.15 26.18
N LYS A 614 -10.35 7.26 27.27
CA LYS A 614 -11.78 7.61 27.23
C LYS A 614 -12.09 9.02 27.73
N LEU A 615 -11.11 9.64 28.39
CA LEU A 615 -11.14 11.01 28.89
C LEU A 615 -10.20 11.91 28.08
N ASP A 616 -10.61 13.15 27.79
CA ASP A 616 -9.76 14.13 27.11
C ASP A 616 -8.92 14.98 28.08
N ILE A 617 -9.45 15.38 29.23
CA ILE A 617 -8.69 16.05 30.29
C ILE A 617 -8.94 15.37 31.63
N ILE A 618 -7.95 15.43 32.51
CA ILE A 618 -8.05 14.89 33.87
C ILE A 618 -8.26 16.06 34.83
N ASN A 619 -9.51 16.29 35.20
CA ASN A 619 -9.89 17.24 36.25
C ASN A 619 -10.00 16.49 37.61
N ASN A 620 -10.58 17.12 38.63
CA ASN A 620 -10.69 16.51 39.96
C ASN A 620 -11.79 15.45 40.13
N THR A 621 -12.71 15.31 39.17
CA THR A 621 -13.89 14.46 39.34
C THR A 621 -13.83 13.18 38.51
N VAL A 622 -13.00 13.15 37.47
CA VAL A 622 -12.89 11.98 36.57
C VAL A 622 -11.80 11.02 37.00
N THR A 623 -11.99 9.73 36.70
CA THR A 623 -10.98 8.69 36.92
C THR A 623 -10.85 7.81 35.68
N GLN A 624 -9.63 7.33 35.41
CA GLN A 624 -9.37 6.34 34.37
C GLN A 624 -8.11 5.55 34.73
N TRP A 625 -8.13 4.23 34.49
CA TRP A 625 -6.96 3.37 34.66
C TRP A 625 -6.92 2.19 33.69
N TRP A 626 -5.70 1.68 33.47
CA TRP A 626 -5.42 0.44 32.78
C TRP A 626 -4.83 -0.56 33.75
N TYR A 627 -5.42 -1.75 33.79
CA TYR A 627 -5.09 -2.82 34.73
C TYR A 627 -4.44 -3.99 34.01
N PHE A 628 -3.34 -4.53 34.54
CA PHE A 628 -2.73 -5.77 34.06
C PHE A 628 -2.38 -6.67 35.23
N ASP A 629 -2.65 -7.96 35.13
CA ASP A 629 -2.18 -8.94 36.09
C ASP A 629 -1.67 -10.24 35.46
N ALA A 630 -1.04 -11.06 36.29
CA ALA A 630 -0.77 -12.45 36.04
C ALA A 630 -0.72 -13.23 37.35
N VAL A 631 -1.19 -14.47 37.32
CA VAL A 631 -1.18 -15.41 38.46
C VAL A 631 -0.59 -16.74 38.02
N SER A 632 0.28 -17.33 38.83
CA SER A 632 0.91 -18.61 38.55
C SER A 632 -0.10 -19.75 38.63
N THR A 633 0.13 -20.81 37.84
CA THR A 633 -0.78 -21.97 37.77
C THR A 633 -0.93 -22.70 39.12
N ASP A 634 0.09 -22.63 39.98
CA ASP A 634 0.08 -23.21 41.33
C ASP A 634 -0.50 -22.29 42.42
N LEU A 635 -0.94 -21.08 42.04
CA LEU A 635 -1.50 -20.05 42.92
C LEU A 635 -0.52 -19.51 43.97
N ALA A 636 0.78 -19.73 43.78
CA ALA A 636 1.81 -19.31 44.73
C ALA A 636 2.35 -17.89 44.44
N SER A 637 2.24 -17.42 43.20
CA SER A 637 2.79 -16.13 42.77
C SER A 637 1.79 -15.32 41.97
N SER A 638 1.90 -14.00 42.08
CA SER A 638 1.15 -13.07 41.23
C SER A 638 1.95 -11.80 40.96
N PHE A 639 1.59 -11.12 39.89
CA PHE A 639 2.10 -9.80 39.56
C PHE A 639 0.93 -8.95 39.07
N THR A 640 0.82 -7.72 39.54
CA THR A 640 -0.21 -6.77 39.11
C THR A 640 0.43 -5.39 38.93
N VAL A 641 0.06 -4.71 37.84
CA VAL A 641 0.40 -3.31 37.61
C VAL A 641 -0.85 -2.53 37.19
N ILE A 642 -0.99 -1.31 37.71
CA ILE A 642 -2.10 -0.43 37.36
C ILE A 642 -1.55 0.94 36.98
N PHE A 643 -2.00 1.47 35.85
CA PHE A 643 -1.62 2.79 35.34
C PHE A 643 -2.81 3.75 35.47
N PHE A 644 -2.70 4.75 36.34
CA PHE A 644 -3.75 5.71 36.67
C PHE A 644 -3.56 7.07 36.00
N THR A 645 -4.67 7.62 35.49
CA THR A 645 -4.88 9.02 35.12
C THR A 645 -6.05 9.58 35.93
N THR A 646 -5.83 9.95 37.20
CA THR A 646 -6.87 10.43 38.13
C THR A 646 -6.26 11.23 39.29
N SER A 647 -7.01 12.15 39.88
CA SER A 647 -6.65 12.75 41.17
C SER A 647 -7.11 11.88 42.35
N SER A 648 -6.62 12.20 43.56
CA SER A 648 -7.07 11.57 44.81
C SER A 648 -8.52 11.90 45.18
N VAL A 649 -9.13 12.90 44.53
CA VAL A 649 -10.57 13.19 44.65
C VAL A 649 -11.38 12.31 43.69
N GLY A 650 -10.88 12.09 42.46
CA GLY A 650 -11.54 11.24 41.49
C GLY A 650 -11.50 9.75 41.86
N PHE A 651 -10.37 9.29 42.43
CA PHE A 651 -10.20 7.93 42.91
C PHE A 651 -9.46 7.94 44.26
N PRO A 652 -10.13 7.60 45.37
CA PRO A 652 -9.62 7.81 46.73
C PRO A 652 -8.39 6.95 47.07
N PHE A 653 -8.09 5.93 46.27
CA PHE A 653 -6.94 5.04 46.44
C PHE A 653 -5.65 5.59 45.79
N THR A 654 -5.71 6.73 45.11
CA THR A 654 -4.52 7.39 44.55
C THR A 654 -3.88 8.37 45.52
N LEU A 655 -2.60 8.68 45.31
CA LEU A 655 -1.79 9.47 46.23
C LEU A 655 -2.32 10.91 46.38
N PRO A 656 -2.39 11.45 47.61
CA PRO A 656 -2.71 12.86 47.84
C PRO A 656 -1.50 13.78 47.57
N ASN A 657 -0.64 13.42 46.60
CA ASN A 657 0.57 14.19 46.26
C ASN A 657 0.33 15.22 45.14
N GLY A 658 -0.91 15.34 44.67
CA GLY A 658 -1.32 16.25 43.59
C GLY A 658 -1.00 15.77 42.18
N SER A 659 -0.31 14.63 42.02
CA SER A 659 -0.07 14.01 40.72
C SER A 659 -1.32 13.28 40.24
N VAL A 660 -1.67 13.46 38.96
CA VAL A 660 -2.75 12.70 38.31
C VAL A 660 -2.24 11.53 37.49
N THR A 661 -0.93 11.38 37.31
CA THR A 661 -0.32 10.28 36.54
C THR A 661 0.50 9.38 37.46
N VAL A 662 -0.09 8.28 37.93
CA VAL A 662 0.50 7.39 38.94
C VAL A 662 0.48 5.95 38.45
N ALA A 663 1.49 5.15 38.78
CA ALA A 663 1.52 3.71 38.52
C ALA A 663 1.72 2.94 39.83
N TYR A 664 1.00 1.83 40.00
CA TYR A 664 1.06 0.97 41.18
C TYR A 664 1.48 -0.43 40.76
N ILE A 665 2.27 -1.10 41.58
CA ILE A 665 2.66 -2.49 41.41
C ILE A 665 2.46 -3.29 42.68
N TRP A 666 2.00 -4.52 42.51
CA TRP A 666 1.95 -5.55 43.54
C TRP A 666 2.55 -6.83 43.00
N ALA A 667 3.32 -7.53 43.82
CA ALA A 667 3.90 -8.81 43.49
C ALA A 667 3.85 -9.72 44.72
N THR A 668 3.38 -10.95 44.53
CA THR A 668 3.39 -12.00 45.55
C THR A 668 4.39 -13.07 45.13
N PHE A 669 5.31 -13.40 46.02
CA PHE A 669 6.35 -14.40 45.81
C PHE A 669 5.90 -15.78 46.32
N PRO A 670 6.50 -16.88 45.84
CA PRO A 670 6.14 -18.24 46.26
C PRO A 670 6.23 -18.50 47.78
N ASP A 671 7.03 -17.74 48.51
CA ASP A 671 7.18 -17.84 49.97
C ASP A 671 6.09 -17.09 50.76
N GLY A 672 5.14 -16.46 50.06
CA GLY A 672 4.07 -15.64 50.63
C GLY A 672 4.44 -14.18 50.85
N THR A 673 5.67 -13.77 50.57
CA THR A 673 6.08 -12.37 50.68
C THR A 673 5.34 -11.53 49.64
N VAL A 674 4.84 -10.36 50.06
CA VAL A 674 4.19 -9.38 49.18
C VAL A 674 5.07 -8.15 49.06
N PHE A 675 5.28 -7.71 47.83
CA PHE A 675 5.89 -6.44 47.49
C PHE A 675 4.83 -5.51 46.90
N SER A 676 4.81 -4.26 47.32
CA SER A 676 3.95 -3.23 46.76
C SER A 676 4.68 -1.90 46.68
N GLU A 677 4.52 -1.19 45.57
CA GLU A 677 5.07 0.14 45.39
C GLU A 677 4.19 0.99 44.47
N TYR A 678 4.28 2.31 44.63
CA TYR A 678 3.67 3.28 43.73
C TYR A 678 4.71 4.30 43.28
N THR A 679 4.52 4.86 42.09
CA THR A 679 5.39 5.90 41.54
C THR A 679 4.59 6.93 40.75
N SER A 680 5.01 8.19 40.80
CA SER A 680 4.39 9.29 40.06
C SER A 680 5.21 9.63 38.82
N ALA A 681 4.52 9.74 37.69
CA ALA A 681 5.10 10.12 36.42
C ALA A 681 5.05 11.65 36.21
N SER A 682 5.95 12.18 35.38
CA SER A 682 5.90 13.59 34.96
C SER A 682 4.82 13.85 33.89
N PHE A 683 4.44 12.81 33.16
CA PHE A 683 3.33 12.79 32.21
C PHE A 683 2.96 11.33 31.90
N ALA A 684 1.78 11.10 31.34
CA ALA A 684 1.40 9.81 30.77
C ALA A 684 1.10 9.98 29.29
N THR A 685 1.61 9.10 28.43
CA THR A 685 1.27 9.09 27.00
C THR A 685 0.73 7.72 26.63
N VAL A 686 -0.47 7.69 26.06
CA VAL A 686 -1.12 6.48 25.55
C VAL A 686 -1.38 6.64 24.06
N THR A 687 -0.90 5.66 23.31
CA THR A 687 -1.01 5.54 21.86
C THR A 687 -1.95 4.40 21.54
N THR A 688 -3.05 4.68 20.86
CA THR A 688 -4.01 3.68 20.37
C THR A 688 -3.77 3.43 18.89
N VAL A 689 -3.74 2.16 18.48
CA VAL A 689 -3.71 1.75 17.07
C VAL A 689 -4.73 0.64 16.91
N GLY A 690 -5.72 0.79 16.02
CA GLY A 690 -6.85 -0.15 16.01
C GLY A 690 -7.58 -0.09 17.35
N ASP A 691 -7.82 -1.25 17.96
CA ASP A 691 -8.48 -1.34 19.28
C ASP A 691 -7.50 -1.51 20.44
N GLY A 692 -6.23 -1.83 20.17
CA GLY A 692 -5.19 -1.94 21.19
C GLY A 692 -4.51 -0.61 21.53
N SER A 693 -3.79 -0.59 22.65
CA SER A 693 -3.03 0.57 23.11
C SER A 693 -1.61 0.24 23.59
N SER A 694 -0.72 1.22 23.48
CA SER A 694 0.61 1.25 24.11
C SER A 694 0.72 2.50 24.98
N GLY A 695 1.14 2.37 26.22
CA GLY A 695 1.23 3.47 27.17
C GLY A 695 2.59 3.61 27.82
N SER A 696 2.94 4.84 28.21
CA SER A 696 4.19 5.15 28.89
C SER A 696 3.98 6.22 29.97
N TRP A 697 4.36 5.89 31.21
CA TRP A 697 4.35 6.81 32.35
C TRP A 697 5.74 7.43 32.46
N GLY A 698 5.89 8.63 31.89
CA GLY A 698 7.14 9.36 31.76
C GLY A 698 7.90 9.47 33.09
N SER A 699 9.23 9.47 33.02
CA SER A 699 10.18 9.46 34.16
C SER A 699 10.16 8.25 35.11
N THR A 700 9.20 7.33 35.01
CA THR A 700 9.13 6.15 35.91
C THR A 700 9.85 4.92 35.37
N GLY A 701 9.94 4.79 34.03
CA GLY A 701 10.38 3.57 33.35
C GLY A 701 9.26 2.53 33.13
N PHE A 702 8.01 2.84 33.50
CA PHE A 702 6.87 1.95 33.35
C PHE A 702 6.17 2.21 32.02
N ARG A 703 5.95 1.15 31.24
CA ARG A 703 5.25 1.22 29.95
C ARG A 703 4.58 -0.11 29.60
N TRP A 704 3.67 -0.08 28.65
CA TRP A 704 3.18 -1.27 27.96
C TRP A 704 3.15 -1.05 26.45
N ASP A 705 3.33 -2.14 25.71
CA ASP A 705 3.18 -2.19 24.26
C ASP A 705 2.07 -3.19 23.90
N GLY A 706 0.98 -2.72 23.28
CA GLY A 706 -0.15 -3.54 22.86
C GLY A 706 -0.26 -3.69 21.34
N ASP A 707 -0.65 -4.88 20.89
CA ASP A 707 -0.97 -5.17 19.49
C ASP A 707 -2.31 -4.52 19.07
N PRO A 708 -2.44 -4.01 17.82
CA PRO A 708 -3.67 -3.35 17.37
C PRO A 708 -4.97 -4.17 17.43
N MET A 709 -4.86 -5.50 17.44
CA MET A 709 -5.98 -6.45 17.55
C MET A 709 -6.09 -7.05 18.95
N MET A 710 -5.38 -6.48 19.93
CA MET A 710 -5.33 -6.90 21.34
C MET A 710 -4.91 -8.36 21.54
N GLN A 711 -4.16 -8.92 20.58
CA GLN A 711 -3.71 -10.32 20.64
C GLN A 711 -2.51 -10.50 21.56
N LYS A 712 -1.73 -9.43 21.77
CA LYS A 712 -0.52 -9.47 22.56
C LYS A 712 -0.27 -8.15 23.27
N TYR A 713 0.10 -8.23 24.55
CA TYR A 713 0.57 -7.10 25.33
C TYR A 713 1.90 -7.43 26.01
N ILE A 714 2.77 -6.43 26.12
CA ILE A 714 4.01 -6.54 26.89
C ILE A 714 4.11 -5.32 27.80
N VAL A 715 3.94 -5.55 29.11
CA VAL A 715 4.30 -4.57 30.14
C VAL A 715 5.82 -4.65 30.34
N THR A 716 6.49 -3.50 30.32
CA THR A 716 7.92 -3.37 30.63
C THR A 716 8.09 -2.36 31.75
N ILE A 717 8.83 -2.73 32.79
CA ILE A 717 9.23 -1.82 33.86
C ILE A 717 10.75 -1.78 33.89
N GLU A 718 11.33 -0.60 33.72
CA GLU A 718 12.78 -0.32 33.81
C GLU A 718 13.00 0.82 34.82
N SER A 719 12.66 0.59 36.09
CA SER A 719 12.63 1.65 37.11
C SER A 719 13.83 1.60 38.04
N LYS A 720 14.70 2.61 37.92
CA LYS A 720 15.82 2.79 38.86
C LYS A 720 15.37 3.24 40.25
N SER A 721 14.29 4.01 40.36
CA SER A 721 13.79 4.52 41.64
C SER A 721 13.14 3.43 42.49
N SER A 722 12.43 2.50 41.84
CA SER A 722 11.74 1.39 42.49
C SER A 722 12.60 0.13 42.62
N ASP A 723 13.75 0.11 41.95
CA ASP A 723 14.61 -1.07 41.81
C ASP A 723 13.81 -2.29 41.27
N VAL A 724 13.03 -2.03 40.23
CA VAL A 724 12.19 -3.03 39.53
C VAL A 724 12.55 -3.01 38.06
N ASN A 725 12.95 -4.17 37.53
CA ASN A 725 13.28 -4.34 36.12
C ASN A 725 12.73 -5.66 35.57
N GLY A 726 11.99 -5.63 34.47
CA GLY A 726 11.52 -6.83 33.80
C GLY A 726 10.28 -6.63 32.94
N THR A 727 9.65 -7.75 32.57
CA THR A 727 8.48 -7.76 31.69
C THR A 727 7.38 -8.72 32.18
N LEU A 728 6.14 -8.34 31.87
CA LEU A 728 4.98 -9.22 31.85
C LEU A 728 4.46 -9.26 30.41
N GLN A 729 4.43 -10.45 29.80
CA GLN A 729 3.87 -10.68 28.47
C GLN A 729 2.53 -11.40 28.59
N LEU A 730 1.53 -10.94 27.84
CA LEU A 730 0.21 -11.54 27.70
C LEU A 730 0.03 -11.96 26.23
N ASP A 731 -0.17 -13.26 25.98
CA ASP A 731 -0.61 -13.77 24.67
C ASP A 731 -2.06 -14.23 24.77
N SER A 732 -2.98 -13.44 24.20
CA SER A 732 -4.44 -13.60 24.37
C SER A 732 -4.94 -14.96 23.89
N ILE A 733 -5.87 -15.56 24.66
CA ILE A 733 -6.58 -16.79 24.27
C ILE A 733 -8.10 -16.64 24.29
N ALA A 734 -8.61 -15.52 24.80
CA ALA A 734 -10.03 -15.19 24.82
C ALA A 734 -10.26 -13.84 24.11
N PRO A 735 -11.27 -13.71 23.23
CA PRO A 735 -11.53 -12.50 22.47
C PRO A 735 -12.08 -11.36 23.35
N ALA A 736 -11.63 -10.13 23.08
CA ALA A 736 -12.09 -8.90 23.74
C ALA A 736 -13.61 -8.69 23.64
N HIS A 737 -14.18 -7.92 24.58
CA HIS A 737 -15.60 -7.61 24.60
C HIS A 737 -15.95 -6.27 25.26
N TYR A 738 -17.17 -5.79 24.96
CA TYR A 738 -17.86 -4.72 25.69
C TYR A 738 -18.79 -5.35 26.75
N PRO A 739 -19.33 -4.57 27.72
CA PRO A 739 -20.22 -5.09 28.75
C PRO A 739 -21.39 -5.92 28.19
N SER A 740 -22.06 -5.44 27.14
CA SER A 740 -23.29 -6.06 26.64
C SER A 740 -23.08 -7.03 25.46
N GLY A 741 -21.84 -7.40 25.14
CA GLY A 741 -21.58 -8.35 24.06
C GLY A 741 -20.19 -8.29 23.43
N PRO A 742 -19.90 -9.18 22.47
CA PRO A 742 -18.66 -9.15 21.68
C PRO A 742 -18.48 -7.81 20.96
N VAL A 743 -17.21 -7.42 20.71
CA VAL A 743 -16.89 -6.20 19.94
C VAL A 743 -17.51 -6.25 18.54
N ASN A 744 -18.29 -5.25 18.16
CA ASN A 744 -18.94 -5.10 16.85
C ASN A 744 -18.66 -3.73 16.23
N ASP A 745 -17.77 -3.69 15.22
CA ASP A 745 -17.33 -2.46 14.56
C ASP A 745 -18.42 -1.74 13.72
N MET A 746 -19.58 -2.38 13.53
CA MET A 746 -20.70 -1.84 12.77
C MET A 746 -21.75 -1.13 13.63
N GLU A 747 -21.70 -1.28 14.96
CA GLU A 747 -22.75 -0.81 15.87
C GLU A 747 -22.19 0.05 17.01
N ARG A 748 -23.00 1.00 17.48
CA ARG A 748 -22.73 1.71 18.74
C ARG A 748 -23.11 0.79 19.87
N GLN A 749 -22.13 0.37 20.66
CA GLN A 749 -22.33 -0.44 21.85
C GLN A 749 -22.06 0.41 23.09
N SER A 750 -22.86 0.21 24.14
CA SER A 750 -22.55 0.83 25.42
C SER A 750 -21.25 0.24 25.97
N MET A 751 -20.43 1.11 26.54
CA MET A 751 -19.26 0.75 27.31
C MET A 751 -19.51 0.91 28.82
N GLU A 752 -20.74 1.23 29.24
CA GLU A 752 -21.10 1.35 30.65
C GLU A 752 -21.34 -0.02 31.29
N VAL A 753 -20.70 -0.25 32.43
CA VAL A 753 -21.01 -1.38 33.32
C VAL A 753 -22.07 -0.99 34.35
N ALA A 754 -22.12 0.29 34.71
CA ALA A 754 -23.17 0.96 35.47
C ALA A 754 -23.24 2.42 35.00
N PRO A 755 -24.34 3.16 35.25
CA PRO A 755 -24.42 4.57 34.90
C PRO A 755 -23.20 5.33 35.40
N HIS A 756 -22.57 6.14 34.54
CA HIS A 756 -21.37 6.93 34.86
C HIS A 756 -20.07 6.13 35.05
N ILE A 757 -20.08 4.80 34.86
CA ILE A 757 -18.91 3.93 34.99
C ILE A 757 -18.72 3.11 33.71
N GLY A 758 -17.61 3.37 33.03
CA GLY A 758 -17.22 2.70 31.81
C GLY A 758 -16.18 1.61 32.03
N TRP A 759 -16.32 0.52 31.27
CA TRP A 759 -15.44 -0.64 31.33
C TRP A 759 -15.29 -1.30 29.97
N THR A 760 -14.06 -1.73 29.65
CA THR A 760 -13.75 -2.52 28.46
C THR A 760 -12.70 -3.56 28.76
N ASN A 761 -12.91 -4.79 28.33
CA ASN A 761 -11.98 -5.89 28.56
C ASN A 761 -11.21 -6.24 27.29
N ALA A 762 -9.97 -5.74 27.20
CA ALA A 762 -9.10 -5.92 26.04
C ALA A 762 -8.52 -7.33 25.96
N VAL A 763 -8.14 -7.91 27.10
CA VAL A 763 -7.65 -9.30 27.20
C VAL A 763 -8.35 -10.01 28.36
N PRO A 764 -9.48 -10.68 28.10
CA PRO A 764 -10.24 -11.40 29.13
C PRO A 764 -9.50 -12.60 29.72
N ASP A 765 -8.63 -13.22 28.93
CA ASP A 765 -7.77 -14.30 29.39
C ASP A 765 -6.59 -14.52 28.42
N SER A 766 -5.41 -14.82 28.96
CA SER A 766 -4.19 -14.99 28.19
C SER A 766 -3.20 -15.94 28.84
N LYS A 767 -2.23 -16.42 28.04
CA LYS A 767 -1.03 -17.04 28.58
C LYS A 767 -0.09 -15.92 29.05
N GLY A 768 0.12 -15.84 30.35
CA GLY A 768 1.00 -14.86 30.98
C GLY A 768 2.41 -15.40 31.18
N THR A 769 3.42 -14.62 30.82
CA THR A 769 4.83 -14.88 31.18
C THR A 769 5.37 -13.71 31.98
N VAL A 770 5.71 -13.96 33.24
CA VAL A 770 6.26 -12.96 34.17
C VAL A 770 7.74 -13.18 34.33
N ASN A 771 8.53 -12.12 34.17
CA ASN A 771 9.96 -12.12 34.41
C ASN A 771 10.42 -10.76 34.95
N PHE A 772 10.45 -10.61 36.27
CA PHE A 772 10.93 -9.40 36.94
C PHE A 772 12.06 -9.70 37.92
N ASN A 773 12.99 -8.75 38.03
CA ASN A 773 13.85 -8.58 39.19
C ASN A 773 13.28 -7.42 40.02
N ILE A 774 12.93 -7.69 41.28
CA ILE A 774 12.33 -6.75 42.21
C ILE A 774 13.24 -6.68 43.43
N LYS A 775 13.93 -5.55 43.63
CA LYS A 775 14.86 -5.33 44.74
C LYS A 775 15.92 -6.44 44.87
N GLY A 776 16.42 -6.93 43.73
CA GLY A 776 17.40 -8.01 43.66
C GLY A 776 16.81 -9.43 43.69
N VAL A 777 15.50 -9.60 43.92
CA VAL A 777 14.81 -10.91 43.95
C VAL A 777 14.11 -11.17 42.62
N ASN A 778 14.33 -12.35 42.02
CA ASN A 778 13.70 -12.73 40.75
C ASN A 778 12.29 -13.31 41.00
N LEU A 779 11.29 -12.74 40.33
CA LEU A 779 9.94 -13.27 40.20
C LEU A 779 9.75 -13.75 38.75
N GLN A 780 9.72 -15.06 38.55
CA GLN A 780 9.56 -15.68 37.24
C GLN A 780 8.53 -16.80 37.30
N PHE A 781 7.47 -16.72 36.49
CA PHE A 781 6.47 -17.78 36.36
C PHE A 781 5.66 -17.65 35.06
N GLU A 782 4.97 -18.73 34.72
CA GLU A 782 3.92 -18.74 33.68
C GLU A 782 2.55 -19.05 34.31
N GLY A 783 1.49 -18.49 33.74
CA GLY A 783 0.14 -18.73 34.21
C GLY A 783 -0.96 -17.98 33.45
N SER A 784 -2.05 -17.64 34.15
CA SER A 784 -3.15 -16.87 33.59
C SER A 784 -2.87 -15.38 33.75
N ALA A 785 -3.19 -14.58 32.74
CA ALA A 785 -3.02 -13.13 32.79
C ALA A 785 -4.20 -12.41 32.13
N TYR A 786 -4.48 -11.20 32.61
CA TYR A 786 -5.67 -10.41 32.25
C TYR A 786 -5.34 -8.93 32.05
N HIS A 787 -6.12 -8.26 31.20
CA HIS A 787 -6.04 -6.81 30.98
C HIS A 787 -7.39 -6.15 30.68
N ASP A 788 -7.69 -5.07 31.39
CA ASP A 788 -8.85 -4.20 31.14
C ASP A 788 -8.57 -2.70 31.32
N GLN A 789 -9.58 -1.90 30.99
CA GLN A 789 -9.63 -0.46 31.19
C GLN A 789 -10.95 -0.06 31.86
N ASN A 790 -10.87 0.87 32.81
CA ASN A 790 -12.01 1.41 33.55
C ASN A 790 -11.94 2.94 33.58
N TRP A 791 -13.10 3.61 33.60
CA TRP A 791 -13.17 5.07 33.79
C TRP A 791 -14.53 5.52 34.34
N ALA A 792 -14.58 6.73 34.90
CA ALA A 792 -15.81 7.37 35.35
C ALA A 792 -15.77 8.89 35.18
N ASP A 793 -16.94 9.52 35.08
CA ASP A 793 -17.10 10.97 34.94
C ASP A 793 -17.39 11.71 36.28
N ALA A 794 -17.50 10.95 37.39
CA ALA A 794 -17.67 11.45 38.75
C ALA A 794 -16.80 10.68 39.76
N PRO A 795 -16.57 11.23 40.98
CA PRO A 795 -15.74 10.59 42.00
C PRO A 795 -16.21 9.16 42.30
N PHE A 796 -15.28 8.21 42.28
CA PHE A 796 -15.58 6.78 42.32
C PHE A 796 -16.47 6.35 43.50
N GLU A 797 -16.21 6.92 44.69
CA GLU A 797 -16.97 6.65 45.92
C GLU A 797 -18.43 7.13 45.88
N THR A 798 -18.77 8.04 44.95
CA THR A 798 -20.15 8.52 44.76
C THR A 798 -20.96 7.61 43.83
N LEU A 799 -20.28 6.76 43.05
CA LEU A 799 -20.90 5.89 42.06
C LEU A 799 -20.96 4.43 42.52
N VAL A 800 -20.02 4.02 43.37
CA VAL A 800 -19.82 2.63 43.79
C VAL A 800 -20.06 2.51 45.30
N GLY A 801 -21.04 1.69 45.69
CA GLY A 801 -21.21 1.27 47.08
C GLY A 801 -20.41 0.01 47.36
N SER A 802 -20.67 -1.05 46.60
CA SER A 802 -19.83 -2.25 46.58
C SER A 802 -19.60 -2.72 45.16
N TRP A 803 -18.43 -3.29 44.89
CA TRP A 803 -18.08 -3.83 43.58
C TRP A 803 -17.21 -5.06 43.76
N TYR A 804 -17.71 -6.20 43.30
CA TYR A 804 -17.00 -7.48 43.22
C TYR A 804 -16.74 -7.82 41.77
N TRP A 805 -15.51 -8.13 41.41
CA TRP A 805 -15.17 -8.56 40.06
C TRP A 805 -14.02 -9.55 40.09
N GLY A 806 -13.86 -10.29 39.00
CA GLY A 806 -12.73 -11.18 38.84
C GLY A 806 -12.70 -11.86 37.50
N HIS A 807 -11.61 -12.61 37.30
CA HIS A 807 -11.42 -13.47 36.14
C HIS A 807 -10.84 -14.82 36.57
N GLY A 808 -11.02 -15.83 35.74
CA GLY A 808 -10.47 -17.16 35.99
C GLY A 808 -10.55 -18.09 34.79
N ARG A 809 -9.75 -19.15 34.85
CA ARG A 809 -9.70 -20.19 33.82
C ARG A 809 -10.14 -21.53 34.40
N LEU A 810 -11.19 -22.12 33.84
CA LEU A 810 -11.74 -23.41 34.24
C LEU A 810 -11.65 -24.39 33.07
N GLY A 811 -10.62 -25.24 33.05
CA GLY A 811 -10.29 -26.07 31.89
C GLY A 811 -10.07 -25.22 30.63
N ASN A 812 -10.95 -25.37 29.63
CA ASN A 812 -10.93 -24.60 28.38
C ASN A 812 -11.87 -23.38 28.40
N TYR A 813 -12.52 -23.11 29.54
CA TYR A 813 -13.37 -21.95 29.73
C TYR A 813 -12.56 -20.78 30.29
N SER A 814 -12.74 -19.61 29.70
CA SER A 814 -12.26 -18.33 30.22
C SER A 814 -13.46 -17.54 30.73
N LEU A 815 -13.40 -17.09 31.98
CA LEU A 815 -14.49 -16.43 32.67
C LEU A 815 -14.06 -15.06 33.18
N VAL A 816 -14.93 -14.07 32.99
CA VAL A 816 -14.83 -12.75 33.62
C VAL A 816 -16.19 -12.40 34.18
N TRP A 817 -16.21 -11.90 35.41
CA TRP A 817 -17.45 -11.52 36.07
C TRP A 817 -17.29 -10.24 36.84
N PHE A 818 -18.43 -9.59 37.02
CA PHE A 818 -18.54 -8.37 37.77
C PHE A 818 -19.93 -8.30 38.38
N SER A 819 -20.02 -7.73 39.56
CA SER A 819 -21.25 -7.15 40.03
C SER A 819 -20.99 -5.95 40.93
N LEU A 820 -21.84 -4.93 40.77
CA LEU A 820 -21.75 -3.64 41.44
C LEU A 820 -23.09 -3.29 42.03
N ILE A 821 -23.02 -2.70 43.21
CA ILE A 821 -24.14 -2.07 43.87
C ILE A 821 -23.80 -0.61 44.09
N THR A 822 -24.68 0.27 43.63
CA THR A 822 -24.55 1.72 43.82
C THR A 822 -24.87 2.11 45.28
N PRO A 823 -24.50 3.31 45.73
CA PRO A 823 -24.94 3.83 47.03
C PRO A 823 -26.47 3.96 47.16
N SER A 824 -27.21 3.95 46.03
CA SER A 824 -28.68 3.92 46.00
C SER A 824 -29.27 2.49 46.00
N HIS A 825 -28.44 1.47 46.22
CA HIS A 825 -28.79 0.04 46.21
C HIS A 825 -29.31 -0.49 44.87
N GLU A 826 -28.94 0.14 43.75
CA GLU A 826 -29.18 -0.44 42.42
C GLU A 826 -28.12 -1.48 42.10
N HIS A 827 -28.52 -2.59 41.48
CA HIS A 827 -27.66 -3.74 41.23
C HIS A 827 -27.36 -3.89 39.75
N TYR A 828 -26.07 -3.92 39.40
CA TYR A 828 -25.56 -4.09 38.05
C TYR A 828 -24.64 -5.31 38.01
N VAL A 829 -24.74 -6.11 36.94
CA VAL A 829 -23.94 -7.32 36.77
C VAL A 829 -23.30 -7.35 35.39
N ASN A 830 -22.18 -8.05 35.27
CA ASN A 830 -21.59 -8.41 33.99
C ASN A 830 -21.04 -9.83 34.03
N SER A 831 -21.19 -10.54 32.92
CA SER A 831 -20.70 -11.91 32.78
C SER A 831 -20.16 -12.14 31.38
N TYR A 832 -18.97 -12.74 31.32
CA TYR A 832 -18.34 -13.20 30.11
C TYR A 832 -17.87 -14.65 30.28
N VAL A 833 -18.19 -15.48 29.30
CA VAL A 833 -17.71 -16.86 29.19
C VAL A 833 -17.31 -17.11 27.74
N SER A 834 -16.09 -17.61 27.53
CA SER A 834 -15.67 -18.16 26.25
C SER A 834 -15.13 -19.58 26.40
N PHE A 835 -15.26 -20.38 25.35
CA PHE A 835 -14.71 -21.73 25.27
C PHE A 835 -13.83 -21.86 24.03
N ASN A 836 -12.55 -22.21 24.23
CA ASN A 836 -11.55 -22.28 23.15
C ASN A 836 -11.51 -21.02 22.26
N GLY A 837 -11.67 -19.83 22.86
CA GLY A 837 -11.65 -18.54 22.16
C GLY A 837 -12.97 -18.17 21.45
N ASN A 838 -14.04 -18.95 21.61
CA ASN A 838 -15.38 -18.59 21.11
C ASN A 838 -16.23 -18.05 22.27
N VAL A 839 -16.79 -16.84 22.13
CA VAL A 839 -17.67 -16.24 23.15
C VAL A 839 -18.99 -17.00 23.20
N LEU A 840 -19.34 -17.51 24.38
CA LEU A 840 -20.61 -18.18 24.66
C LEU A 840 -21.61 -17.23 25.34
N CYS A 841 -21.13 -16.44 26.29
CA CYS A 841 -21.92 -15.44 27.01
C CYS A 841 -21.10 -14.15 27.15
N ALA A 842 -21.74 -13.01 26.91
CA ALA A 842 -21.22 -11.67 27.17
C ALA A 842 -22.44 -10.77 27.42
N SER A 843 -22.83 -10.61 28.68
CA SER A 843 -24.12 -10.03 29.07
C SER A 843 -23.98 -9.14 30.30
N ASN A 844 -24.86 -8.14 30.38
CA ASN A 844 -25.04 -7.27 31.54
C ASN A 844 -26.43 -7.43 32.19
N SER A 845 -27.14 -8.53 31.90
CA SER A 845 -28.43 -8.86 32.50
C SER A 845 -28.28 -9.94 33.57
N SER A 846 -28.99 -9.76 34.69
CA SER A 846 -29.12 -10.74 35.77
C SER A 846 -29.88 -12.01 35.36
N ASP A 847 -30.55 -12.01 34.20
CA ASP A 847 -31.17 -13.22 33.66
C ASP A 847 -30.13 -14.27 33.24
N TYR A 848 -28.91 -13.83 32.90
CA TYR A 848 -27.84 -14.71 32.39
C TYR A 848 -26.72 -14.96 33.40
N PHE A 849 -26.74 -14.25 34.53
CA PHE A 849 -25.70 -14.34 35.54
C PHE A 849 -26.22 -14.06 36.93
N ASN A 850 -25.94 -14.98 37.84
CA ASN A 850 -26.22 -14.84 39.26
C ASN A 850 -24.94 -15.08 40.08
N VAL A 851 -24.78 -14.34 41.17
CA VAL A 851 -23.63 -14.45 42.08
C VAL A 851 -24.09 -14.37 43.53
N SER A 852 -23.47 -15.18 44.38
CA SER A 852 -23.71 -15.21 45.82
C SER A 852 -22.39 -15.42 46.58
N THR A 853 -22.36 -15.04 47.85
CA THR A 853 -21.19 -15.22 48.72
C THR A 853 -21.15 -16.63 49.32
N MET A 854 -19.94 -17.17 49.48
CA MET A 854 -19.71 -18.43 50.18
C MET A 854 -19.26 -18.17 51.62
N GLY A 855 -19.99 -18.72 52.59
CA GLY A 855 -19.71 -18.58 54.02
C GLY A 855 -20.97 -18.77 54.86
N ARG A 856 -20.84 -19.14 56.14
CA ARG A 856 -22.00 -19.36 57.03
C ARG A 856 -22.67 -18.05 57.49
N ASP A 857 -21.95 -16.93 57.40
CA ASP A 857 -22.34 -15.63 57.95
C ASP A 857 -22.16 -14.48 56.94
N THR A 858 -22.10 -14.78 55.64
CA THR A 858 -21.87 -13.76 54.59
C THR A 858 -23.17 -13.46 53.86
N GLN A 859 -23.57 -12.18 53.81
CA GLN A 859 -24.71 -11.73 53.01
C GLN A 859 -24.23 -11.41 51.58
N TYR A 860 -25.13 -11.45 50.60
CA TYR A 860 -24.92 -10.82 49.30
C TYR A 860 -25.88 -9.62 49.17
N PRO A 861 -25.38 -8.40 48.91
CA PRO A 861 -23.95 -8.03 48.89
C PRO A 861 -23.25 -8.18 50.25
N PRO A 862 -21.91 -8.36 50.28
CA PRO A 862 -21.12 -8.28 51.51
C PRO A 862 -21.27 -6.90 52.15
N ARG A 863 -21.43 -6.86 53.47
CA ARG A 863 -21.35 -5.62 54.25
C ARG A 863 -19.91 -5.13 54.34
N LYS A 864 -19.75 -3.88 54.74
CA LYS A 864 -18.46 -3.36 55.22
C LYS A 864 -17.98 -4.29 56.35
N ASP A 865 -16.81 -4.90 56.17
CA ASP A 865 -16.18 -5.95 57.01
C ASP A 865 -16.55 -7.43 56.73
N ASP A 866 -17.51 -7.72 55.84
CA ASP A 866 -17.77 -9.10 55.41
C ASP A 866 -16.67 -9.56 54.44
N ILE A 867 -15.84 -10.52 54.86
CA ILE A 867 -14.82 -11.15 54.01
C ILE A 867 -15.31 -12.53 53.56
N PRO A 868 -15.82 -12.68 52.32
CA PRO A 868 -16.30 -13.96 51.84
C PRO A 868 -15.18 -14.99 51.69
N LYS A 869 -15.49 -16.27 51.92
CA LYS A 869 -14.57 -17.40 51.63
C LYS A 869 -14.45 -17.67 50.13
N GLY A 870 -15.28 -17.01 49.34
CA GLY A 870 -15.43 -17.24 47.92
C GLY A 870 -16.77 -16.78 47.40
N PHE A 871 -17.01 -17.02 46.13
CA PHE A 871 -18.25 -16.68 45.44
C PHE A 871 -18.76 -17.90 44.66
N SER A 872 -20.07 -18.10 44.70
CA SER A 872 -20.76 -19.08 43.88
C SER A 872 -21.53 -18.36 42.79
N MET A 873 -21.37 -18.81 41.55
CA MET A 873 -21.84 -18.14 40.36
C MET A 873 -22.50 -19.14 39.40
N GLU A 874 -23.54 -18.68 38.72
CA GLU A 874 -24.22 -19.43 37.67
C GLU A 874 -24.25 -18.57 36.40
N PHE A 875 -23.69 -19.10 35.32
CA PHE A 875 -23.70 -18.47 34.00
C PHE A 875 -24.63 -19.25 33.08
N ASP A 876 -25.65 -18.60 32.53
CA ASP A 876 -26.49 -19.19 31.49
C ASP A 876 -25.79 -19.06 30.12
N LEU A 877 -25.50 -20.20 29.49
CA LEU A 877 -24.84 -20.28 28.18
C LEU A 877 -25.81 -20.54 27.03
N GLY A 878 -27.12 -20.67 27.32
CA GLY A 878 -28.15 -20.95 26.32
C GLY A 878 -28.07 -22.34 25.67
N ASP A 879 -28.81 -22.49 24.56
CA ASP A 879 -29.08 -23.79 23.91
C ASP A 879 -27.89 -24.40 23.14
N ALA A 880 -26.86 -23.61 22.81
CA ALA A 880 -25.81 -24.01 21.87
C ALA A 880 -24.71 -24.92 22.46
N GLU A 881 -24.47 -24.88 23.78
CA GLU A 881 -23.43 -25.70 24.46
C GLU A 881 -23.85 -26.34 25.81
N GLY A 882 -25.16 -26.39 26.11
CA GLY A 882 -25.66 -27.33 27.12
C GLY A 882 -25.91 -26.77 28.53
N GLY A 883 -26.56 -25.61 28.63
CA GLY A 883 -27.25 -25.14 29.85
C GLY A 883 -26.45 -24.19 30.73
N VAL A 884 -26.64 -24.28 32.05
CA VAL A 884 -26.00 -23.43 33.07
C VAL A 884 -24.61 -23.96 33.45
N LEU A 885 -23.60 -23.09 33.47
CA LEU A 885 -22.28 -23.33 34.03
C LEU A 885 -22.23 -22.82 35.48
N ALA A 886 -22.19 -23.75 36.43
CA ALA A 886 -22.11 -23.44 37.85
C ALA A 886 -20.65 -23.47 38.33
N VAL A 887 -20.22 -22.40 39.00
CA VAL A 887 -18.83 -22.13 39.33
C VAL A 887 -18.69 -21.66 40.77
N ASN A 888 -17.68 -22.18 41.47
CA ASN A 888 -17.25 -21.68 42.77
C ASN A 888 -15.82 -21.16 42.67
N VAL A 889 -15.61 -19.94 43.14
CA VAL A 889 -14.27 -19.32 43.27
C VAL A 889 -13.96 -19.17 44.75
N THR A 890 -12.82 -19.68 45.20
CA THR A 890 -12.42 -19.63 46.63
C THR A 890 -11.33 -18.61 46.88
N THR A 891 -11.33 -17.93 48.03
CA THR A 891 -10.21 -17.07 48.45
C THR A 891 -9.09 -17.91 49.07
N LYS A 892 -7.85 -17.81 48.55
CA LYS A 892 -6.69 -18.57 49.06
C LYS A 892 -5.61 -17.65 49.63
N THR A 893 -5.12 -16.71 48.83
CA THR A 893 -4.02 -15.80 49.21
C THR A 893 -4.45 -14.36 49.01
N VAL A 894 -4.29 -13.52 50.02
CA VAL A 894 -4.53 -12.07 49.90
C VAL A 894 -3.35 -11.43 49.17
N ILE A 895 -3.58 -10.84 47.99
CA ILE A 895 -2.54 -10.10 47.23
C ILE A 895 -2.38 -8.70 47.83
N THR A 896 -3.50 -8.05 48.13
CA THR A 896 -3.51 -6.74 48.78
C THR A 896 -4.80 -6.57 49.56
N GLU A 897 -4.68 -5.86 50.68
CA GLU A 897 -5.80 -5.47 51.52
C GLU A 897 -5.67 -4.01 51.93
N MET A 898 -6.79 -3.31 51.84
CA MET A 898 -7.06 -2.06 52.53
C MET A 898 -8.30 -2.35 53.38
N PRO A 899 -8.12 -2.63 54.68
CA PRO A 899 -9.21 -3.11 55.53
C PRO A 899 -10.47 -2.26 55.40
N ALA A 900 -11.62 -2.93 55.31
CA ALA A 900 -12.96 -2.35 55.14
C ALA A 900 -13.21 -1.58 53.83
N LEU A 901 -12.25 -1.53 52.89
CA LEU A 901 -12.37 -0.74 51.66
C LEU A 901 -12.11 -1.55 50.39
N TYR A 902 -11.04 -2.34 50.40
CA TYR A 902 -10.60 -3.05 49.20
C TYR A 902 -9.80 -4.31 49.54
N TYR A 903 -10.10 -5.40 48.86
CA TYR A 903 -9.37 -6.66 48.95
C TYR A 903 -9.16 -7.26 47.57
N ARG A 904 -8.02 -7.91 47.37
CA ARG A 904 -7.74 -8.75 46.20
C ARG A 904 -7.20 -10.10 46.63
N TRP A 905 -7.69 -11.16 46.00
CA TRP A 905 -7.27 -12.52 46.29
C TRP A 905 -6.81 -13.28 45.05
N ILE A 906 -5.83 -14.15 45.25
CA ILE A 906 -5.64 -15.34 44.41
C ILE A 906 -6.58 -16.43 44.93
N GLY A 907 -7.26 -17.09 44.01
CA GLY A 907 -8.18 -18.17 44.28
C GLY A 907 -8.06 -19.33 43.30
N SER A 908 -8.74 -20.43 43.62
CA SER A 908 -9.04 -21.50 42.67
C SER A 908 -10.47 -21.36 42.18
N ILE A 909 -10.70 -21.69 40.91
CA ILE A 909 -12.00 -21.81 40.30
C ILE A 909 -12.30 -23.29 40.05
N GLU A 910 -13.47 -23.74 40.50
CA GLU A 910 -14.02 -25.07 40.27
C GLU A 910 -15.42 -24.93 39.70
N GLY A 911 -15.83 -25.82 38.80
CA GLY A 911 -17.17 -25.73 38.23
C GLY A 911 -17.58 -26.93 37.42
N ARG A 912 -18.84 -26.92 36.99
CA ARG A 912 -19.45 -27.98 36.19
C ARG A 912 -20.56 -27.41 35.30
N LEU A 913 -20.76 -28.05 34.15
CA LEU A 913 -21.96 -27.81 33.34
C LEU A 913 -23.13 -28.59 33.92
N SER A 914 -24.31 -27.97 33.98
CA SER A 914 -25.56 -28.62 34.39
C SER A 914 -25.90 -29.87 33.56
N SER A 915 -25.44 -29.94 32.31
CA SER A 915 -25.57 -31.10 31.42
C SER A 915 -24.57 -32.23 31.66
N GLN A 916 -23.57 -32.05 32.54
CA GLN A 916 -22.51 -33.02 32.80
C GLN A 916 -22.44 -33.41 34.28
N SER A 917 -22.18 -34.69 34.56
CA SER A 917 -22.07 -35.20 35.94
C SER A 917 -20.70 -34.95 36.55
N GLU A 918 -19.65 -34.92 35.73
CA GLU A 918 -18.26 -34.77 36.19
C GLU A 918 -17.85 -33.29 36.29
N PRO A 919 -17.05 -32.91 37.31
CA PRO A 919 -16.52 -31.56 37.43
C PRO A 919 -15.47 -31.27 36.34
N LEU A 920 -15.41 -30.01 35.91
CA LEU A 920 -14.39 -29.53 34.99
C LEU A 920 -13.02 -29.39 35.71
N PRO A 921 -11.89 -29.48 35.00
CA PRO A 921 -10.58 -29.25 35.58
C PRO A 921 -10.48 -27.87 36.24
N SER A 922 -10.16 -27.83 37.53
CA SER A 922 -9.97 -26.60 38.30
C SER A 922 -8.83 -25.75 37.72
N GLY A 923 -8.88 -24.44 37.94
CA GLY A 923 -7.78 -23.56 37.55
C GLY A 923 -7.65 -22.32 38.44
N PRO A 924 -6.80 -21.35 38.03
CA PRO A 924 -6.56 -20.13 38.77
C PRO A 924 -7.68 -19.09 38.58
N ALA A 925 -7.87 -18.27 39.61
CA ALA A 925 -8.72 -17.08 39.57
C ALA A 925 -8.08 -15.92 40.35
N VAL A 926 -8.33 -14.70 39.89
CA VAL A 926 -8.04 -13.46 40.62
C VAL A 926 -9.34 -12.69 40.75
N HIS A 927 -9.62 -12.18 41.94
CA HIS A 927 -10.86 -11.45 42.20
C HIS A 927 -10.70 -10.45 43.33
N ASP A 928 -11.51 -9.41 43.25
CA ASP A 928 -11.46 -8.24 44.10
C ASP A 928 -12.83 -7.95 44.74
N LEU A 929 -12.78 -7.22 45.85
CA LEU A 929 -13.93 -6.65 46.53
C LEU A 929 -13.65 -5.20 46.92
N PHE A 930 -14.51 -4.29 46.49
CA PHE A 930 -14.60 -2.92 47.00
C PHE A 930 -15.84 -2.77 47.91
N THR A 931 -15.66 -2.04 49.02
CA THR A 931 -16.72 -1.67 49.98
C THR A 931 -16.57 -0.20 50.37
N LEU A 932 -17.21 0.71 49.63
CA LEU A 932 -16.97 2.16 49.68
C LEU A 932 -18.07 2.94 50.40
N SER A 933 -19.34 2.52 50.29
CA SER A 933 -20.46 3.11 51.03
C SER A 933 -21.44 2.04 51.50
N GLU A 934 -22.17 2.35 52.58
CA GLU A 934 -23.23 1.52 53.15
C GLU A 934 -24.60 1.83 52.54
#